data_AF-A0A7V4EAR0-F1
#
_entry.id   AF-A0A7V4EAR0-F1
#
_cell.length_a   1.000
_cell.length_b   1.000
_cell.length_c   1.000
_cell.angle_alpha   90.00
_cell.angle_beta   90.00
_cell.angle_gamma   90.00
#
_symmetry.space_group_name_H-M   'P 1'
#
loop_
_entity.id
_entity.type
_entity.pdbx_description
1 polymer ?
#
loop_
_entity_poly.entity_id
_entity_poly.type
_entity_poly.pdbx_seq_one_letter_code
_entity_poly.pdbx_strand_id
1 'polypeptide(L)'
;MKSFLKFLIWISFIGNLSAIQIPKFYDPKGRKLTTFEEWKATCKLEKGFSIKNVYKSKTEKRQNLINIVVNSRIYSGILDSLNVYVSDLESEGYEVRVDTISGSDIFSLRTHLASLLDSGLTGAVFIGEVPIAWYEYTSEEGVEEFPCDLFFMDLNGTWIDSDNDQKFDNHTGNKAPEIWVGRIDASKMTFGDEISFVNKYLSKIHKYREGGFSVPQKALAYVDDDWYSFGNCNLNLLYDTVVVIRQPNTTTAADYRTRLIQDYEWVQVCAHSSPWGQTFKNTSGYAGTVFNFEDWVICPHFLFINFFACSAVRFVEHDYLAGCFLFNYDYGILAIGSTKVGSMLYFDDFYGPLGQGQTIGQAFKSWFIQHGTSSVEWFYGMSICGDPTLKPRQSFKKDEVLYPGFNNGKNCLLQQPPSIQIEPVTTHSETDGYPSMTIDNQNRIWVAWVSGRSTTNGRTEIFVRYRTSSGWSNEQVIDPYLYWDWFPSITNDNTGRIWLSWARAYGRHYNIFGAYYENGWSSSFEISSKTCDDIYPSMITDGSGRIWCVYERWYHLNADIYCRYYQNGSWYPTFAVTIDSANDYQPVLAVDSSGFAWCAWTSERYQNNKNIYVKKYNPITGSWENLRRITSNPAQDYDPTIAVTGDGNIWIAWTTFRNGNPDIYESHFDGTTWSPVRPVVRHPARDEKPFLVVDKDGYLWCIWQSNRTGNWEIFAKYYKDGAWRDSFQITQDTLIDFFPKAKCDANGNIWIIWQKLNGYNWDIYAAHFLSDLVPPNVHVIYPNGGEVFYIGEEETIRWNANDNVQIDSLILEYSYDGGNTWEILSHPSPSETIFVWNVPEISSESSLVRIKAWDEWGNYSFDLSDNFFRIKDIYPPEVMVIYPNGGDTIDANTIDTIKWFSEDNIKVESLKIYLSLDSGQTYTQITRIIGNDSLFEWQVPDTHAEKCLIKIVAYDKDDNTGFDESDSTFVIKKLVNISKRDKIIKNFFKLNRYISNKSFEISFGLEKDGNV
;
A
#
# COMPACT_ATOMS: atom_id res chain seq x y z
N MET A 1 51.32 58.04 -1.87
CA MET A 1 50.13 58.85 -1.51
C MET A 1 49.07 58.89 -2.63
N LYS A 2 48.86 57.80 -3.38
CA LYS A 2 47.76 57.62 -4.36
C LYS A 2 47.13 56.21 -4.33
N SER A 3 47.43 55.40 -3.30
CA SER A 3 46.80 54.09 -3.07
C SER A 3 45.86 54.04 -1.86
N PHE A 4 45.71 55.15 -1.13
CA PHE A 4 44.89 55.22 0.09
C PHE A 4 43.46 55.75 -0.16
N LEU A 5 43.13 56.13 -1.40
CA LEU A 5 41.83 56.72 -1.76
C LEU A 5 40.86 55.78 -2.51
N LYS A 6 41.26 54.53 -2.77
CA LYS A 6 40.39 53.50 -3.38
C LYS A 6 39.86 52.47 -2.38
N PHE A 7 40.20 52.60 -1.10
CA PHE A 7 39.77 51.70 -0.02
C PHE A 7 38.61 52.28 0.82
N LEU A 8 37.98 53.36 0.35
CA LEU A 8 36.93 54.10 1.08
C LEU A 8 35.62 54.27 0.30
N ILE A 9 35.38 53.46 -0.75
CA ILE A 9 34.10 53.40 -1.47
C ILE A 9 33.56 51.95 -1.49
N TRP A 10 33.64 51.27 -0.34
CA TRP A 10 32.96 49.98 -0.14
C TRP A 10 32.45 49.84 1.30
N ILE A 11 31.97 50.94 1.87
CA ILE A 11 31.18 50.96 3.10
C ILE A 11 30.06 51.96 2.88
N SER A 12 28.82 51.47 2.99
CA SER A 12 27.51 52.14 2.84
C SER A 12 26.70 51.76 1.60
N PHE A 13 26.42 50.47 1.42
CA PHE A 13 25.08 50.07 0.97
C PHE A 13 24.32 49.65 2.23
N ILE A 14 23.80 50.64 2.96
CA ILE A 14 22.50 50.44 3.61
C ILE A 14 21.56 50.28 2.42
N GLY A 15 21.29 49.04 2.02
CA GLY A 15 20.32 48.75 0.99
C GLY A 15 19.01 49.39 1.40
N ASN A 16 18.57 50.38 0.63
CA ASN A 16 17.30 51.03 0.85
C ASN A 16 16.23 49.93 0.79
N LEU A 17 15.50 49.67 1.88
CA LEU A 17 14.42 48.66 1.92
C LEU A 17 13.43 48.84 0.76
N SER A 18 13.32 50.07 0.24
CA SER A 18 12.52 50.45 -0.93
C SER A 18 12.92 49.80 -2.26
N ALA A 19 14.10 49.16 -2.36
CA ALA A 19 14.54 48.48 -3.59
C ALA A 19 14.25 46.97 -3.60
N ILE A 20 13.88 46.37 -2.45
CA ILE A 20 13.54 44.95 -2.33
C ILE A 20 12.02 44.82 -2.39
N GLN A 21 11.52 43.97 -3.29
CA GLN A 21 10.08 43.73 -3.39
C GLN A 21 9.58 43.02 -2.13
N ILE A 22 8.61 43.61 -1.45
CA ILE A 22 7.94 42.96 -0.30
C ILE A 22 7.19 41.74 -0.82
N PRO A 23 7.30 40.57 -0.15
CA PRO A 23 6.34 39.49 -0.34
C PRO A 23 4.93 40.06 -0.26
N LYS A 24 4.07 39.63 -1.18
CA LYS A 24 2.64 40.04 -1.19
C LYS A 24 1.78 38.92 -0.65
N PHE A 25 0.76 39.30 0.12
CA PHE A 25 -0.36 38.41 0.35
C PHE A 25 -0.96 38.07 -1.01
N TYR A 26 -0.91 36.80 -1.37
CA TYR A 26 -1.58 36.32 -2.55
C TYR A 26 -2.29 35.03 -2.22
N ASP A 27 -3.57 35.02 -2.53
CA ASP A 27 -4.38 33.84 -2.51
C ASP A 27 -5.11 33.74 -3.85
N PRO A 28 -4.86 32.68 -4.66
CA PRO A 28 -5.50 32.55 -5.97
C PRO A 28 -7.02 32.46 -5.89
N LYS A 29 -7.58 32.18 -4.70
CA LYS A 29 -9.02 32.10 -4.43
C LYS A 29 -9.56 33.37 -3.76
N GLY A 30 -8.76 34.41 -3.51
CA GLY A 30 -9.24 35.67 -2.93
C GLY A 30 -9.74 35.58 -1.48
N ARG A 31 -9.29 34.57 -0.73
CA ARG A 31 -9.63 34.35 0.69
C ARG A 31 -9.08 35.48 1.55
N LYS A 32 -9.80 35.81 2.62
CA LYS A 32 -9.44 36.90 3.54
C LYS A 32 -8.89 36.33 4.84
N LEU A 33 -7.91 37.02 5.41
CA LEU A 33 -7.35 36.71 6.72
C LEU A 33 -8.39 36.92 7.81
N THR A 34 -8.32 36.08 8.85
CA THR A 34 -9.12 36.21 10.07
C THR A 34 -8.77 37.52 10.76
N THR A 35 -9.81 38.29 11.05
CA THR A 35 -9.72 39.55 11.79
C THR A 35 -9.57 39.33 13.30
N PHE A 36 -9.14 40.35 14.04
CA PHE A 36 -9.05 40.31 15.49
C PHE A 36 -10.39 39.97 16.13
N GLU A 37 -11.48 40.61 15.68
CA GLU A 37 -12.81 40.38 16.23
C GLU A 37 -13.33 38.97 15.90
N GLU A 38 -13.06 38.45 14.69
CA GLU A 38 -13.37 37.07 14.34
C GLU A 38 -12.59 36.07 15.21
N TRP A 39 -11.28 36.29 15.37
CA TRP A 39 -10.43 35.45 16.22
C TRP A 39 -10.91 35.49 17.67
N LYS A 40 -11.11 36.67 18.25
CA LYS A 40 -11.56 36.88 19.63
C LYS A 40 -12.88 36.19 19.91
N ALA A 41 -13.79 36.19 18.93
CA ALA A 41 -15.04 35.46 19.04
C ALA A 41 -14.84 33.92 18.96
N THR A 42 -13.80 33.39 18.30
CA THR A 42 -13.47 31.94 18.26
C THR A 42 -12.58 31.47 19.41
N CYS A 43 -11.87 32.38 20.07
CA CYS A 43 -10.85 32.07 21.06
C CYS A 43 -11.47 31.31 22.23
N LYS A 44 -10.93 30.15 22.57
CA LYS A 44 -11.49 29.32 23.64
C LYS A 44 -10.91 29.67 25.02
N LEU A 45 -10.11 30.74 25.13
CA LEU A 45 -9.57 31.20 26.40
C LEU A 45 -10.63 31.98 27.20
N GLU A 46 -10.82 31.59 28.45
CA GLU A 46 -11.76 32.27 29.35
C GLU A 46 -11.33 33.73 29.64
N LYS A 47 -12.27 34.54 30.13
CA LYS A 47 -11.94 35.87 30.66
C LYS A 47 -11.21 35.72 32.00
N GLY A 48 -10.14 36.49 32.19
CA GLY A 48 -9.29 36.45 33.39
C GLY A 48 -7.92 35.85 33.10
N PHE A 49 -7.17 35.55 34.17
CA PHE A 49 -5.84 34.94 34.07
C PHE A 49 -5.52 34.13 35.31
N SER A 50 -5.00 32.92 35.12
CA SER A 50 -4.45 32.09 36.18
C SER A 50 -3.17 31.44 35.67
N ILE A 51 -2.14 31.45 36.51
CA ILE A 51 -0.86 30.78 36.24
C ILE A 51 -0.46 29.96 37.45
N LYS A 52 0.02 28.74 37.19
CA LYS A 52 0.50 27.83 38.22
C LYS A 52 1.80 27.19 37.79
N ASN A 53 2.82 27.30 38.65
CA ASN A 53 4.04 26.53 38.47
C ASN A 53 3.77 25.06 38.79
N VAL A 54 4.05 24.19 37.83
CA VAL A 54 3.87 22.74 37.97
C VAL A 54 5.21 22.00 37.96
N TYR A 55 6.27 22.63 37.45
CA TYR A 55 7.63 22.09 37.49
C TYR A 55 8.67 23.21 37.55
N LYS A 56 9.77 22.92 38.26
CA LYS A 56 11.02 23.68 38.22
C LYS A 56 12.19 22.71 38.38
N SER A 57 13.24 22.87 37.58
CA SER A 57 14.47 22.09 37.70
C SER A 57 15.06 22.15 39.11
N LYS A 58 15.70 21.05 39.52
CA LYS A 58 16.29 20.92 40.88
C LYS A 58 17.60 21.70 41.07
N THR A 59 18.30 22.03 39.98
CA THR A 59 19.59 22.72 40.02
C THR A 59 19.41 24.15 39.51
N GLU A 60 19.54 25.15 40.39
CA GLU A 60 19.49 26.57 40.01
C GLU A 60 20.84 26.98 39.41
N LYS A 61 20.97 26.84 38.09
CA LYS A 61 22.03 27.50 37.35
C LYS A 61 21.45 28.86 37.00
N ARG A 62 21.87 29.94 37.65
CA ARG A 62 21.33 31.32 37.49
C ARG A 62 21.41 31.92 36.05
N GLN A 63 21.61 31.10 35.02
CA GLN A 63 21.74 31.46 33.61
C GLN A 63 21.11 30.36 32.73
N ASN A 64 20.40 30.75 31.67
CA ASN A 64 19.74 29.89 30.67
C ASN A 64 18.42 29.22 31.13
N LEU A 65 17.56 29.96 31.82
CA LEU A 65 16.22 29.50 32.16
C LEU A 65 15.30 29.52 30.93
N ILE A 66 14.59 28.42 30.68
CA ILE A 66 13.51 28.28 29.70
C ILE A 66 12.18 28.14 30.43
N ASN A 67 11.22 28.98 30.07
CA ASN A 67 9.84 28.85 30.58
C ASN A 67 8.94 28.17 29.54
N ILE A 68 8.48 26.96 29.85
CA ILE A 68 7.46 26.27 29.06
C ILE A 68 6.09 26.65 29.63
N VAL A 69 5.30 27.37 28.84
CA VAL A 69 3.96 27.83 29.20
C VAL A 69 2.94 26.96 28.48
N VAL A 70 2.16 26.19 29.23
CA VAL A 70 1.23 25.20 28.68
C VAL A 70 -0.21 25.61 28.97
N ASN A 71 -1.09 25.56 27.97
CA ASN A 71 -2.52 25.68 28.22
C ASN A 71 -2.98 24.54 29.15
N SER A 72 -3.54 24.91 30.30
CA SER A 72 -3.99 23.97 31.34
C SER A 72 -4.97 22.89 30.85
N ARG A 73 -5.72 23.14 29.77
CA ARG A 73 -6.66 22.18 29.19
C ARG A 73 -5.97 20.94 28.59
N ILE A 74 -4.82 21.13 27.95
CA ILE A 74 -4.10 20.04 27.27
C ILE A 74 -3.00 19.43 28.15
N TYR A 75 -2.59 20.12 29.22
CA TYR A 75 -1.46 19.75 30.07
C TYR A 75 -1.49 18.28 30.52
N SER A 76 -2.65 17.81 31.02
CA SER A 76 -2.77 16.43 31.51
C SER A 76 -2.61 15.38 30.40
N GLY A 77 -3.04 15.69 29.17
CA GLY A 77 -2.95 14.80 28.02
C GLY A 77 -1.55 14.72 27.40
N ILE A 78 -0.67 15.70 27.67
CA ILE A 78 0.68 15.75 27.12
C ILE A 78 1.79 15.52 28.16
N LEU A 79 1.43 15.23 29.41
CA LEU A 79 2.37 15.26 30.54
C LEU A 79 3.59 14.34 30.32
N ASP A 80 3.39 13.13 29.80
CA ASP A 80 4.49 12.18 29.63
C ASP A 80 5.50 12.64 28.58
N SER A 81 5.03 13.08 27.42
CA SER A 81 5.91 13.61 26.36
C SER A 81 6.54 14.94 26.76
N LEU A 82 5.82 15.77 27.52
CA LEU A 82 6.34 17.01 28.10
C LEU A 82 7.46 16.73 29.11
N ASN A 83 7.35 15.68 29.93
CA ASN A 83 8.42 15.29 30.86
C ASN A 83 9.69 14.84 30.12
N VAL A 84 9.55 14.15 28.99
CA VAL A 84 10.68 13.81 28.10
C VAL A 84 11.31 15.09 27.54
N TYR A 85 10.50 16.03 27.04
CA TYR A 85 11.00 17.31 26.54
C TYR A 85 11.73 18.13 27.62
N VAL A 86 11.22 18.15 28.85
CA VAL A 86 11.90 18.76 30.01
C VAL A 86 13.26 18.10 30.26
N SER A 87 13.31 16.77 30.27
CA SER A 87 14.54 16.00 30.47
C SER A 87 15.57 16.27 29.37
N ASP A 88 15.12 16.34 28.13
CA ASP A 88 15.95 16.69 26.97
C ASP A 88 16.62 18.05 27.16
N LEU A 89 15.85 19.09 27.49
CA LEU A 89 16.37 20.44 27.73
C LEU A 89 17.34 20.50 28.92
N GLU A 90 17.03 19.81 30.02
CA GLU A 90 17.93 19.73 31.17
C GLU A 90 19.26 19.04 30.82
N SER A 91 19.21 18.02 29.96
CA SER A 91 20.40 17.33 29.46
C SER A 91 21.28 18.22 28.57
N GLU A 92 20.66 19.14 27.83
CA GLU A 92 21.32 20.18 27.03
C GLU A 92 21.84 21.35 27.89
N GLY A 93 21.54 21.33 29.19
CA GLY A 93 22.10 22.25 30.19
C GLY A 93 21.21 23.43 30.54
N TYR A 94 19.96 23.46 30.08
CA TYR A 94 18.98 24.49 30.44
C TYR A 94 18.43 24.29 31.86
N GLU A 95 18.08 25.39 32.52
CA GLU A 95 17.13 25.35 33.64
C GLU A 95 15.72 25.41 33.05
N VAL A 96 14.80 24.56 33.50
CA VAL A 96 13.45 24.45 32.96
C VAL A 96 12.42 24.77 34.03
N ARG A 97 11.46 25.62 33.66
CA ARG A 97 10.27 25.93 34.44
C ARG A 97 9.03 25.68 33.60
N VAL A 98 8.12 24.83 34.09
CA VAL A 98 6.82 24.60 33.44
C VAL A 98 5.73 25.33 34.22
N ASP A 99 5.00 26.20 33.53
CA ASP A 99 3.83 26.89 34.06
C ASP A 99 2.59 26.49 33.25
N THR A 100 1.52 26.09 33.94
CA THR A 100 0.21 25.92 33.31
C THR A 100 -0.58 27.21 33.42
N ILE A 101 -1.24 27.61 32.32
CA ILE A 101 -2.07 28.83 32.29
C ILE A 101 -3.52 28.56 31.88
N SER A 102 -4.40 29.45 32.31
CA SER A 102 -5.74 29.64 31.73
C SER A 102 -6.06 31.13 31.65
N GLY A 103 -6.95 31.47 30.73
CA GLY A 103 -7.40 32.85 30.52
C GLY A 103 -6.69 33.57 29.37
N SER A 104 -7.19 34.75 29.02
CA SER A 104 -6.83 35.51 27.80
C SER A 104 -6.00 36.78 28.04
N ASP A 105 -5.64 37.11 29.29
CA ASP A 105 -4.91 38.34 29.59
C ASP A 105 -3.43 38.29 29.18
N ILE A 106 -3.11 39.02 28.11
CA ILE A 106 -1.76 39.15 27.56
C ILE A 106 -0.80 39.87 28.52
N PHE A 107 -1.28 40.85 29.30
CA PHE A 107 -0.42 41.66 30.17
C PHE A 107 0.06 40.88 31.37
N SER A 108 -0.81 40.05 31.97
CA SER A 108 -0.41 39.17 33.07
C SER A 108 0.65 38.16 32.63
N LEU A 109 0.53 37.56 31.43
CA LEU A 109 1.54 36.65 30.90
C LEU A 109 2.88 37.38 30.66
N ARG A 110 2.85 38.56 30.02
CA ARG A 110 4.07 39.36 29.78
C ARG A 110 4.75 39.79 31.09
N THR A 111 3.96 40.22 32.08
CA THR A 111 4.46 40.60 33.41
C THR A 111 5.09 39.42 34.13
N HIS A 112 4.50 38.23 34.02
CA HIS A 112 5.07 37.00 34.56
C HIS A 112 6.43 36.68 33.93
N LEU A 113 6.53 36.70 32.59
CA LEU A 113 7.80 36.48 31.89
C LEU A 113 8.86 37.50 32.32
N ALA A 114 8.49 38.78 32.43
CA ALA A 114 9.39 39.84 32.90
C ALA A 114 9.92 39.56 34.33
N SER A 115 9.08 39.01 35.21
CA SER A 115 9.50 38.66 36.58
C SER A 115 10.55 37.55 36.65
N LEU A 116 10.73 36.78 35.59
CA LEU A 116 11.72 35.70 35.50
C LEU A 116 13.07 36.15 34.93
N LEU A 117 13.19 37.39 34.45
CA LEU A 117 14.45 37.90 33.87
C LEU A 117 15.63 37.84 34.85
N ASP A 118 15.41 38.23 36.11
CA ASP A 118 16.43 38.16 37.17
C ASP A 118 16.83 36.72 37.51
N SER A 119 16.02 35.73 37.10
CA SER A 119 16.32 34.30 37.21
C SER A 119 17.06 33.75 35.97
N GLY A 120 17.46 34.61 35.03
CA GLY A 120 18.21 34.22 33.84
C GLY A 120 17.33 33.69 32.70
N LEU A 121 16.06 34.10 32.61
CA LEU A 121 15.16 33.73 31.51
C LEU A 121 15.79 34.12 30.17
N THR A 122 15.98 33.13 29.29
CA THR A 122 16.49 33.37 27.93
C THR A 122 15.43 33.17 26.84
N GLY A 123 14.35 32.44 27.14
CA GLY A 123 13.33 32.08 26.17
C GLY A 123 12.09 31.47 26.78
N ALA A 124 10.99 31.50 26.03
CA ALA A 124 9.74 30.83 26.39
C ALA A 124 9.20 29.98 25.23
N VAL A 125 8.59 28.84 25.58
CA VAL A 125 7.91 27.95 24.62
C VAL A 125 6.45 27.84 25.02
N PHE A 126 5.56 28.21 24.11
CA PHE A 126 4.12 28.20 24.33
C PHE A 126 3.51 26.94 23.71
N ILE A 127 2.76 26.17 24.49
CA ILE A 127 2.16 24.90 24.05
C ILE A 127 0.63 24.97 24.21
N GLY A 128 -0.07 24.77 23.09
CA GLY A 128 -1.52 24.92 22.94
C GLY A 128 -1.96 26.37 22.77
N GLU A 129 -3.27 26.61 22.76
CA GLU A 129 -3.86 27.95 22.64
C GLU A 129 -3.49 28.81 23.87
N VAL A 130 -2.52 29.72 23.76
CA VAL A 130 -2.13 30.67 24.81
C VAL A 130 -2.49 32.11 24.40
N PRO A 131 -2.54 33.11 25.31
CA PRO A 131 -2.84 34.50 24.94
C PRO A 131 -2.01 35.03 23.77
N ILE A 132 -2.66 35.80 22.90
CA ILE A 132 -2.08 36.35 21.67
C ILE A 132 -2.26 37.87 21.68
N ALA A 133 -1.17 38.61 21.56
CA ALA A 133 -1.20 40.05 21.35
C ALA A 133 -1.41 40.35 19.85
N TRP A 134 -2.19 41.38 19.57
CA TRP A 134 -2.45 41.84 18.21
C TRP A 134 -1.87 43.23 18.00
N TYR A 135 -1.36 43.44 16.79
CA TYR A 135 -0.84 44.73 16.33
C TYR A 135 -1.61 45.17 15.11
N GLU A 136 -1.87 46.46 14.98
CA GLU A 136 -2.44 47.06 13.78
C GLU A 136 -1.54 48.15 13.20
N TYR A 137 -1.52 48.24 11.89
CA TYR A 137 -0.67 49.16 11.15
C TYR A 137 -1.41 49.67 9.91
N THR A 138 -1.37 50.98 9.68
CA THR A 138 -1.91 51.58 8.46
C THR A 138 -0.77 51.87 7.48
N SER A 139 -0.77 51.19 6.34
CA SER A 139 0.12 51.46 5.20
C SER A 139 -0.60 52.28 4.12
N GLU A 140 0.11 52.65 3.05
CA GLU A 140 -0.50 53.26 1.85
C GLU A 140 -1.52 52.32 1.16
N GLU A 141 -1.44 51.01 1.41
CA GLU A 141 -2.31 49.97 0.84
C GLU A 141 -3.52 49.64 1.72
N GLY A 142 -3.58 50.14 2.97
CA GLY A 142 -4.70 49.96 3.89
C GLY A 142 -4.29 49.62 5.32
N VAL A 143 -5.28 49.27 6.15
CA VAL A 143 -5.07 48.83 7.53
C VAL A 143 -4.82 47.31 7.56
N GLU A 144 -3.74 46.89 8.21
CA GLU A 144 -3.37 45.50 8.43
C GLU A 144 -3.38 45.18 9.93
N GLU A 145 -4.00 44.07 10.33
CA GLU A 145 -4.01 43.58 11.73
C GLU A 145 -3.51 42.13 11.84
N PHE A 146 -2.67 41.86 12.84
CA PHE A 146 -1.97 40.58 12.92
C PHE A 146 -1.52 40.17 14.33
N PRO A 147 -1.41 38.85 14.61
CA PRO A 147 -0.74 38.32 15.79
C PRO A 147 0.73 38.74 15.86
N CYS A 148 1.18 39.26 17.00
CA CYS A 148 2.53 39.79 17.18
C CYS A 148 3.23 39.20 18.42
N ASP A 149 4.09 38.20 18.21
CA ASP A 149 4.84 37.56 19.30
C ASP A 149 5.98 38.44 19.85
N LEU A 150 6.37 39.50 19.14
CA LEU A 150 7.33 40.48 19.64
C LEU A 150 6.89 41.08 21.00
N PHE A 151 5.57 41.20 21.24
CA PHE A 151 5.04 41.64 22.53
C PHE A 151 5.48 40.76 23.71
N PHE A 152 5.65 39.45 23.49
CA PHE A 152 6.13 38.52 24.52
C PHE A 152 7.65 38.36 24.51
N MET A 153 8.34 38.86 23.49
CA MET A 153 9.80 38.85 23.39
C MET A 153 10.44 40.11 23.99
N ASP A 154 9.83 41.27 23.74
CA ASP A 154 10.15 42.54 24.37
C ASP A 154 9.33 42.69 25.67
N LEU A 155 10.01 42.63 26.82
CA LEU A 155 9.41 42.60 28.14
C LEU A 155 9.52 43.94 28.88
N ASN A 156 10.26 44.91 28.34
CA ASN A 156 10.44 46.23 28.95
C ASN A 156 10.10 47.42 28.02
N GLY A 157 9.65 47.17 26.80
CA GLY A 157 9.14 48.18 25.88
C GLY A 157 7.71 48.62 26.16
N THR A 158 7.36 49.78 25.61
CA THR A 158 6.06 50.44 25.84
C THR A 158 5.17 50.22 24.61
N TRP A 159 4.08 49.49 24.82
CA TRP A 159 3.08 49.17 23.80
C TRP A 159 1.83 49.99 24.05
N ILE A 160 1.35 50.68 23.01
CA ILE A 160 0.28 51.66 23.08
C ILE A 160 -0.83 51.20 22.14
N ASP A 161 -2.05 51.27 22.65
CA ASP A 161 -3.32 51.07 21.95
C ASP A 161 -4.04 52.42 22.05
N SER A 162 -3.91 53.24 21.01
CA SER A 162 -4.33 54.66 21.09
C SER A 162 -5.84 54.85 20.94
N ASP A 163 -6.53 53.91 20.29
CA ASP A 163 -7.97 53.94 20.08
C ASP A 163 -8.76 52.97 21.00
N ASN A 164 -8.04 52.23 21.85
CA ASN A 164 -8.54 51.35 22.91
C ASN A 164 -9.40 50.20 22.34
N ASP A 165 -8.98 49.66 21.20
CA ASP A 165 -9.65 48.56 20.52
C ASP A 165 -9.04 47.17 20.79
N GLN A 166 -8.00 47.13 21.66
CA GLN A 166 -7.22 45.97 22.07
C GLN A 166 -6.20 45.47 21.03
N LYS A 167 -5.94 46.25 19.98
CA LYS A 167 -4.80 46.08 19.09
C LYS A 167 -3.80 47.20 19.35
N PHE A 168 -2.51 46.85 19.38
CA PHE A 168 -1.47 47.86 19.55
C PHE A 168 -1.20 48.55 18.21
N ASP A 169 -1.20 49.89 18.21
CA ASP A 169 -0.93 50.70 17.02
C ASP A 169 0.44 51.41 17.10
N ASN A 170 1.07 51.42 18.28
CA ASN A 170 2.38 52.02 18.48
C ASN A 170 3.23 51.28 19.52
N HIS A 171 4.54 51.21 19.25
CA HIS A 171 5.55 50.59 20.10
C HIS A 171 6.74 51.54 20.27
N THR A 172 7.02 51.95 21.51
CA THR A 172 8.05 52.95 21.89
C THR A 172 8.91 52.47 23.07
N GLY A 173 9.93 53.25 23.45
CA GLY A 173 10.88 52.85 24.49
C GLY A 173 11.98 51.92 23.96
N ASN A 174 12.47 51.01 24.80
CA ASN A 174 13.34 49.93 24.33
C ASN A 174 12.49 48.93 23.54
N LYS A 175 12.86 48.68 22.29
CA LYS A 175 12.13 47.78 21.39
C LYS A 175 12.82 46.42 21.23
N ALA A 176 14.05 46.31 21.75
CA ALA A 176 14.87 45.12 21.57
C ALA A 176 14.30 43.98 22.42
N PRO A 177 14.11 42.77 21.86
CA PRO A 177 13.60 41.65 22.65
C PRO A 177 14.60 41.19 23.71
N GLU A 178 14.12 40.94 24.93
CA GLU A 178 14.88 40.34 26.02
C GLU A 178 14.94 38.82 25.93
N ILE A 179 13.94 38.18 25.31
CA ILE A 179 13.86 36.72 25.16
C ILE A 179 13.44 36.35 23.73
N TRP A 180 13.60 35.08 23.36
CA TRP A 180 12.92 34.51 22.20
C TRP A 180 11.65 33.77 22.62
N VAL A 181 10.69 33.63 21.70
CA VAL A 181 9.44 32.87 21.90
C VAL A 181 9.24 31.89 20.75
N GLY A 182 8.75 30.68 21.06
CA GLY A 182 8.29 29.70 20.07
C GLY A 182 6.92 29.14 20.41
N ARG A 183 6.13 28.78 19.40
CA ARG A 183 4.76 28.26 19.54
C ARG A 183 4.59 26.84 19.02
N ILE A 184 4.06 25.96 19.85
CA ILE A 184 3.58 24.62 19.50
C ILE A 184 2.06 24.64 19.70
N ASP A 185 1.35 25.22 18.74
CA ASP A 185 -0.10 25.45 18.79
C ASP A 185 -0.81 24.68 17.67
N ALA A 186 -1.47 23.58 18.05
CA ALA A 186 -2.27 22.74 17.16
C ALA A 186 -3.79 23.02 17.29
N SER A 187 -4.20 24.05 18.03
CA SER A 187 -5.62 24.33 18.34
C SER A 187 -6.46 24.72 17.13
N LYS A 188 -5.81 25.12 16.02
CA LYS A 188 -6.44 25.49 14.74
C LYS A 188 -6.29 24.41 13.66
N MET A 189 -5.69 23.27 13.98
CA MET A 189 -5.59 22.13 13.06
C MET A 189 -6.91 21.37 13.03
N THR A 190 -7.43 21.07 11.84
CA THR A 190 -8.69 20.34 11.65
C THR A 190 -8.48 18.88 11.23
N PHE A 191 -7.23 18.49 10.95
CA PHE A 191 -6.86 17.13 10.53
C PHE A 191 -6.79 16.09 11.67
N GLY A 192 -7.14 16.46 12.90
CA GLY A 192 -7.06 15.56 14.06
C GLY A 192 -7.12 16.28 15.41
N ASP A 193 -6.82 15.52 16.47
CA ASP A 193 -6.87 15.98 17.85
C ASP A 193 -5.59 16.75 18.29
N GLU A 194 -5.77 17.85 19.02
CA GLU A 194 -4.70 18.74 19.47
C GLU A 194 -3.70 18.02 20.40
N ILE A 195 -4.18 17.23 21.36
CA ILE A 195 -3.32 16.50 22.31
C ILE A 195 -2.45 15.50 21.57
N SER A 196 -3.03 14.77 20.62
CA SER A 196 -2.35 13.81 19.76
C SER A 196 -1.27 14.48 18.92
N PHE A 197 -1.57 15.64 18.31
CA PHE A 197 -0.59 16.40 17.53
C PHE A 197 0.58 16.90 18.36
N VAL A 198 0.31 17.45 19.55
CA VAL A 198 1.37 17.93 20.45
C VAL A 198 2.24 16.79 20.95
N ASN A 199 1.65 15.68 21.41
CA ASN A 199 2.43 14.50 21.84
C ASN A 199 3.34 13.98 20.72
N LYS A 200 2.80 13.90 19.50
CA LYS A 200 3.57 13.46 18.33
C LYS A 200 4.69 14.44 17.97
N TYR A 201 4.41 15.73 17.99
CA TYR A 201 5.43 16.76 17.79
C TYR A 201 6.55 16.65 18.82
N LEU A 202 6.22 16.51 20.11
CA LEU A 202 7.20 16.34 21.19
C LEU A 202 8.05 15.05 21.01
N SER A 203 7.46 13.97 20.51
CA SER A 203 8.21 12.77 20.13
C SER A 203 9.18 13.02 18.97
N LYS A 204 8.80 13.82 17.96
CA LYS A 204 9.70 14.18 16.83
C LYS A 204 10.90 14.98 17.30
N ILE A 205 10.71 15.98 18.16
CA ILE A 205 11.85 16.77 18.67
C ILE A 205 12.78 15.93 19.56
N HIS A 206 12.24 14.99 20.35
CA HIS A 206 13.05 14.04 21.11
C HIS A 206 13.88 13.14 20.17
N LYS A 207 13.24 12.54 19.16
CA LYS A 207 13.92 11.77 18.11
C LYS A 207 15.04 12.58 17.42
N TYR A 208 14.84 13.88 17.21
CA TYR A 208 15.87 14.74 16.64
C TYR A 208 17.10 14.86 17.54
N ARG A 209 16.89 15.11 18.84
CA ARG A 209 17.94 15.22 19.86
C ARG A 209 18.72 13.94 20.05
N GLU A 210 18.07 12.80 19.95
CA GLU A 210 18.72 11.48 20.05
C GLU A 210 19.47 11.06 18.77
N GLY A 211 19.44 11.86 17.70
CA GLY A 211 20.11 11.49 16.44
C GLY A 211 19.24 10.62 15.52
N GLY A 212 17.96 10.38 15.83
CA GLY A 212 17.12 9.36 15.19
C GLY A 212 16.58 9.66 13.78
N PHE A 213 16.82 10.86 13.22
CA PHE A 213 16.52 11.15 11.80
C PHE A 213 17.69 10.82 10.88
N SER A 214 17.37 10.20 9.75
CA SER A 214 18.28 9.81 8.67
C SER A 214 18.37 10.84 7.53
N VAL A 215 17.93 12.09 7.76
CA VAL A 215 18.04 13.17 6.77
C VAL A 215 19.50 13.63 6.58
N PRO A 216 19.93 13.98 5.36
CA PRO A 216 21.27 14.47 5.09
C PRO A 216 21.47 15.91 5.58
N GLN A 217 22.69 16.24 6.01
CA GLN A 217 23.11 17.61 6.39
C GLN A 217 23.31 18.50 5.15
N LYS A 218 22.23 18.75 4.41
CA LYS A 218 22.18 19.65 3.25
C LYS A 218 20.91 20.50 3.30
N ALA A 219 20.95 21.64 2.60
CA ALA A 219 19.81 22.55 2.54
C ALA A 219 19.32 22.81 1.11
N LEU A 220 18.10 23.34 1.03
CA LEU A 220 17.47 23.87 -0.17
C LEU A 220 17.24 25.38 -0.01
N ALA A 221 17.67 26.16 -0.99
CA ALA A 221 17.24 27.54 -1.20
C ALA A 221 16.34 27.58 -2.45
N TYR A 222 15.03 27.71 -2.24
CA TYR A 222 14.03 27.80 -3.30
C TYR A 222 13.55 29.25 -3.43
N VAL A 223 14.08 29.97 -4.40
CA VAL A 223 13.99 31.43 -4.48
C VAL A 223 13.24 31.84 -5.74
N ASP A 224 11.96 32.21 -5.59
CA ASP A 224 11.10 32.64 -6.69
C ASP A 224 11.68 33.83 -7.47
N ASP A 225 11.22 34.00 -8.72
CA ASP A 225 11.80 34.92 -9.70
C ASP A 225 11.88 36.38 -9.20
N ASP A 226 10.91 36.81 -8.38
CA ASP A 226 10.87 38.15 -7.79
C ASP A 226 12.07 38.42 -6.83
N TRP A 227 12.73 37.36 -6.33
CA TRP A 227 13.88 37.43 -5.41
C TRP A 227 15.13 36.71 -5.88
N TYR A 228 15.28 36.42 -7.19
CA TYR A 228 16.40 35.64 -7.75
C TYR A 228 17.80 36.08 -7.27
N SER A 229 17.96 37.36 -6.93
CA SER A 229 19.20 37.96 -6.44
C SER A 229 19.65 37.45 -5.07
N PHE A 230 18.75 36.84 -4.27
CA PHE A 230 19.06 36.30 -2.94
C PHE A 230 19.94 35.04 -3.00
N GLY A 231 20.05 34.40 -4.16
CA GLY A 231 20.98 33.29 -4.37
C GLY A 231 20.67 32.10 -3.47
N ASN A 232 21.61 31.72 -2.61
CA ASN A 232 21.43 30.64 -1.65
C ASN A 232 20.88 31.12 -0.30
N CYS A 233 20.46 32.39 -0.20
CA CYS A 233 19.97 33.03 1.01
C CYS A 233 20.94 32.90 2.20
N ASN A 234 22.24 32.89 1.93
CA ASN A 234 23.31 32.69 2.93
C ASN A 234 23.26 31.36 3.68
N LEU A 235 22.52 30.35 3.20
CA LEU A 235 22.49 29.01 3.81
C LEU A 235 23.85 28.30 3.78
N ASN A 236 24.78 28.75 2.94
CA ASN A 236 26.17 28.26 2.93
C ASN A 236 26.97 28.64 4.19
N LEU A 237 26.42 29.51 5.06
CA LEU A 237 26.96 29.74 6.40
C LEU A 237 26.66 28.59 7.36
N LEU A 238 25.66 27.75 7.04
CA LEU A 238 25.19 26.65 7.87
C LEU A 238 25.51 25.26 7.27
N TYR A 239 25.45 25.12 5.95
CA TYR A 239 25.69 23.85 5.25
C TYR A 239 26.69 24.00 4.11
N ASP A 240 27.59 23.03 3.96
CA ASP A 240 28.50 22.98 2.81
C ASP A 240 27.76 22.67 1.49
N THR A 241 26.65 21.95 1.57
CA THR A 241 25.81 21.59 0.41
C THR A 241 24.48 22.32 0.47
N VAL A 242 24.29 23.27 -0.44
CA VAL A 242 23.01 23.97 -0.64
C VAL A 242 22.56 23.79 -2.08
N VAL A 243 21.40 23.16 -2.26
CA VAL A 243 20.70 23.11 -3.55
C VAL A 243 20.01 24.45 -3.75
N VAL A 244 20.30 25.14 -4.86
CA VAL A 244 19.76 26.48 -5.14
C VAL A 244 18.88 26.44 -6.38
N ILE A 245 17.59 26.69 -6.22
CA ILE A 245 16.61 26.83 -7.30
C ILE A 245 16.20 28.29 -7.35
N ARG A 246 16.56 28.99 -8.44
CA ARG A 246 16.33 30.44 -8.59
C ARG A 246 16.24 30.92 -10.03
N GLN A 247 16.21 29.98 -10.99
CA GLN A 247 16.33 30.34 -12.40
C GLN A 247 14.97 30.87 -12.88
N PRO A 248 14.95 31.98 -13.64
CA PRO A 248 13.73 32.52 -14.21
C PRO A 248 12.90 31.44 -14.92
N ASN A 249 11.60 31.37 -14.62
CA ASN A 249 10.65 30.38 -15.13
C ASN A 249 10.82 28.92 -14.64
N THR A 250 11.74 28.64 -13.72
CA THR A 250 11.87 27.31 -13.10
C THR A 250 11.17 27.21 -11.76
N THR A 251 11.07 28.32 -11.00
CA THR A 251 10.34 28.35 -9.74
C THR A 251 8.85 28.38 -10.00
N THR A 252 8.24 27.21 -9.90
CA THR A 252 6.82 26.99 -10.12
C THR A 252 6.25 26.14 -8.99
N ALA A 253 4.94 26.13 -8.79
CA ALA A 253 4.33 25.20 -7.82
C ALA A 253 4.64 23.74 -8.17
N ALA A 254 4.71 23.45 -9.47
CA ALA A 254 5.14 22.19 -10.05
C ALA A 254 6.54 21.76 -9.56
N ASP A 255 7.58 22.58 -9.80
CA ASP A 255 8.93 22.24 -9.35
C ASP A 255 9.03 22.19 -7.83
N TYR A 256 8.35 23.09 -7.10
CA TYR A 256 8.40 23.12 -5.64
C TYR A 256 7.93 21.79 -5.03
N ARG A 257 6.85 21.19 -5.54
CA ARG A 257 6.38 19.86 -5.09
C ARG A 257 7.42 18.76 -5.27
N THR A 258 8.28 18.82 -6.29
CA THR A 258 9.40 17.86 -6.43
C THR A 258 10.43 17.99 -5.34
N ARG A 259 10.60 19.20 -4.81
CA ARG A 259 11.57 19.49 -3.78
C ARG A 259 11.04 19.05 -2.42
N LEU A 260 9.72 19.08 -2.22
CA LEU A 260 9.09 18.65 -0.97
C LEU A 260 9.40 17.19 -0.62
N ILE A 261 9.51 16.30 -1.60
CA ILE A 261 9.78 14.86 -1.37
C ILE A 261 11.27 14.48 -1.35
N GLN A 262 12.17 15.47 -1.46
CA GLN A 262 13.61 15.25 -1.39
C GLN A 262 14.10 15.49 0.04
N ASP A 263 15.06 14.69 0.49
CA ASP A 263 15.55 14.81 1.86
C ASP A 263 16.42 16.07 2.03
N TYR A 264 16.00 16.98 2.90
CA TYR A 264 16.79 18.14 3.32
C TYR A 264 16.73 18.27 4.85
N GLU A 265 17.79 18.77 5.48
CA GLU A 265 17.66 19.18 6.87
C GLU A 265 16.95 20.54 6.95
N TRP A 266 17.31 21.48 6.06
CA TRP A 266 16.79 22.84 6.07
C TRP A 266 16.29 23.31 4.71
N VAL A 267 15.16 24.00 4.70
CA VAL A 267 14.59 24.65 3.52
C VAL A 267 14.44 26.15 3.76
N GLN A 268 14.95 26.98 2.85
CA GLN A 268 14.59 28.38 2.72
C GLN A 268 13.73 28.51 1.47
N VAL A 269 12.52 29.03 1.61
CA VAL A 269 11.66 29.35 0.46
C VAL A 269 11.40 30.84 0.41
N CYS A 270 11.51 31.43 -0.78
CA CYS A 270 11.12 32.81 -1.08
C CYS A 270 10.01 32.77 -2.10
N ALA A 271 8.79 33.13 -1.69
CA ALA A 271 7.60 33.05 -2.51
C ALA A 271 6.54 34.07 -2.05
N HIS A 272 5.56 34.34 -2.90
CA HIS A 272 4.30 34.92 -2.44
C HIS A 272 3.51 33.85 -1.68
N SER A 273 2.69 34.23 -0.71
CA SER A 273 1.87 33.23 -0.02
C SER A 273 0.67 33.81 0.71
N SER A 274 -0.16 32.89 1.16
CA SER A 274 -1.18 33.07 2.18
C SER A 274 -0.98 32.00 3.27
N PRO A 275 -1.75 32.03 4.37
CA PRO A 275 -1.77 30.94 5.34
C PRO A 275 -2.15 29.58 4.74
N TRP A 276 -2.74 29.56 3.54
CA TRP A 276 -3.27 28.34 2.93
C TRP A 276 -2.47 27.86 1.71
N GLY A 277 -1.37 28.53 1.35
CA GLY A 277 -0.53 28.05 0.26
C GLY A 277 0.58 29.00 -0.14
N GLN A 278 1.57 28.43 -0.84
CA GLN A 278 2.68 29.16 -1.43
C GLN A 278 2.47 29.33 -2.92
N THR A 279 2.54 30.57 -3.38
CA THR A 279 2.33 30.94 -4.77
C THR A 279 3.63 31.42 -5.38
N PHE A 280 3.98 30.83 -6.51
CA PHE A 280 5.17 31.15 -7.27
C PHE A 280 4.82 32.05 -8.44
N LYS A 281 5.79 32.80 -8.94
CA LYS A 281 5.60 33.71 -10.06
C LYS A 281 6.76 33.56 -11.03
N ASN A 282 6.44 33.59 -12.31
CA ASN A 282 7.40 33.58 -13.38
C ASN A 282 7.23 34.79 -14.30
N THR A 283 8.05 34.86 -15.36
CA THR A 283 8.00 36.00 -16.31
C THR A 283 6.67 36.15 -17.04
N SER A 284 5.80 35.14 -17.02
CA SER A 284 4.45 35.13 -17.62
C SER A 284 3.32 35.43 -16.62
N GLY A 285 3.62 35.60 -15.33
CA GLY A 285 2.65 35.81 -14.26
C GLY A 285 2.74 34.74 -13.17
N TYR A 286 1.67 34.56 -12.39
CA TYR A 286 1.64 33.55 -11.33
C TYR A 286 1.78 32.13 -11.92
N ALA A 287 2.68 31.35 -11.35
CA ALA A 287 3.13 30.03 -11.80
C ALA A 287 2.65 28.90 -10.86
N GLY A 288 1.40 29.01 -10.41
CA GLY A 288 0.71 28.04 -9.57
C GLY A 288 0.87 28.27 -8.06
N THR A 289 0.07 27.55 -7.28
CA THR A 289 0.10 27.55 -5.81
C THR A 289 0.19 26.11 -5.30
N VAL A 290 1.02 25.89 -4.28
CA VAL A 290 1.02 24.66 -3.47
C VAL A 290 0.24 24.93 -2.20
N PHE A 291 -0.90 24.28 -2.02
CA PHE A 291 -1.79 24.53 -0.89
C PHE A 291 -1.37 23.75 0.37
N ASN A 292 -1.74 24.28 1.54
CA ASN A 292 -1.46 23.72 2.87
C ASN A 292 -1.90 22.25 3.05
N PHE A 293 -3.02 21.83 2.47
CA PHE A 293 -3.47 20.44 2.53
C PHE A 293 -2.60 19.50 1.69
N GLU A 294 -1.90 20.03 0.68
CA GLU A 294 -0.94 19.25 -0.09
C GLU A 294 0.30 18.95 0.76
N ASP A 295 0.78 19.90 1.56
CA ASP A 295 1.86 19.65 2.53
C ASP A 295 1.47 18.57 3.55
N TRP A 296 0.17 18.47 3.88
CA TRP A 296 -0.35 17.41 4.74
C TRP A 296 -0.27 16.02 4.08
N VAL A 297 -0.57 15.92 2.79
CA VAL A 297 -0.61 14.64 2.06
C VAL A 297 0.76 14.22 1.52
N ILE A 298 1.56 15.19 1.04
CA ILE A 298 2.89 14.98 0.48
C ILE A 298 3.88 14.54 1.55
N CYS A 299 3.67 14.95 2.81
CA CYS A 299 4.58 14.71 3.92
C CYS A 299 6.02 15.16 3.63
N PRO A 300 6.31 16.47 3.50
CA PRO A 300 7.61 16.94 3.04
C PRO A 300 8.81 16.39 3.83
N HIS A 301 9.85 15.91 3.14
CA HIS A 301 11.03 15.25 3.71
C HIS A 301 12.09 16.25 4.22
N PHE A 302 11.68 17.21 5.05
CA PHE A 302 12.61 18.14 5.69
C PHE A 302 12.22 18.53 7.11
N LEU A 303 13.21 18.99 7.89
CA LEU A 303 13.05 19.21 9.33
C LEU A 303 12.79 20.69 9.68
N PHE A 304 13.55 21.59 9.07
CA PHE A 304 13.47 23.02 9.33
C PHE A 304 13.04 23.77 8.07
N ILE A 305 12.20 24.80 8.23
CA ILE A 305 11.84 25.70 7.14
C ILE A 305 11.84 27.16 7.57
N ASN A 306 12.38 28.02 6.71
CA ASN A 306 12.25 29.47 6.81
C ASN A 306 11.43 29.98 5.61
N PHE A 307 10.23 30.49 5.90
CA PHE A 307 9.31 31.07 4.94
C PHE A 307 9.62 32.55 4.75
N PHE A 308 10.35 32.87 3.68
CA PHE A 308 10.31 34.20 3.06
C PHE A 308 9.01 34.35 2.27
N ALA A 309 7.89 34.32 2.99
CA ALA A 309 6.54 34.25 2.44
C ALA A 309 5.51 34.84 3.44
N CYS A 310 4.53 35.60 2.94
CA CYS A 310 3.51 36.28 3.75
C CYS A 310 2.61 35.31 4.52
N SER A 311 2.35 35.63 5.79
CA SER A 311 1.33 34.99 6.62
C SER A 311 1.46 33.46 6.78
N ALA A 312 2.60 32.86 6.41
CA ALA A 312 2.84 31.41 6.43
C ALA A 312 2.77 30.80 7.84
N VAL A 313 3.12 31.59 8.86
CA VAL A 313 3.07 31.19 10.28
C VAL A 313 1.92 31.86 11.03
N ARG A 314 0.86 32.30 10.33
CA ARG A 314 -0.32 32.93 10.96
C ARG A 314 -1.17 31.89 11.68
N PHE A 315 -0.73 31.47 12.86
CA PHE A 315 -1.27 30.38 13.69
C PHE A 315 -2.72 30.57 14.20
N VAL A 316 -3.36 31.71 13.91
CA VAL A 316 -4.79 31.94 14.20
C VAL A 316 -5.71 31.43 13.11
N GLU A 317 -5.17 31.09 11.94
CA GLU A 317 -5.93 30.58 10.79
C GLU A 317 -6.07 29.06 10.89
N HIS A 318 -7.23 28.55 10.47
CA HIS A 318 -7.43 27.11 10.34
C HIS A 318 -6.46 26.51 9.34
N ASP A 319 -5.81 25.42 9.77
CA ASP A 319 -4.85 24.65 8.97
C ASP A 319 -3.74 25.51 8.36
N TYR A 320 -3.27 26.53 9.08
CA TYR A 320 -2.20 27.40 8.62
C TYR A 320 -0.98 26.62 8.13
N LEU A 321 -0.31 27.13 7.10
CA LEU A 321 0.74 26.45 6.33
C LEU A 321 1.81 25.81 7.21
N ALA A 322 2.38 26.58 8.15
CA ALA A 322 3.36 26.06 9.09
C ALA A 322 2.81 24.95 10.01
N GLY A 323 1.53 24.99 10.38
CA GLY A 323 0.88 23.95 11.17
C GLY A 323 0.76 22.63 10.40
N CYS A 324 0.38 22.70 9.12
CA CYS A 324 0.37 21.51 8.25
C CYS A 324 1.75 20.86 8.11
N PHE A 325 2.82 21.65 8.11
CA PHE A 325 4.19 21.15 8.12
C PHE A 325 4.59 20.54 9.48
N LEU A 326 4.27 21.21 10.58
CA LEU A 326 4.72 20.82 11.93
C LEU A 326 3.97 19.63 12.51
N PHE A 327 2.69 19.46 12.20
CA PHE A 327 1.86 18.41 12.82
C PHE A 327 1.63 17.19 11.91
N ASN A 328 2.29 17.16 10.76
CA ASN A 328 2.34 15.99 9.88
C ASN A 328 3.15 14.82 10.49
N TYR A 329 2.99 13.64 9.90
CA TYR A 329 3.30 12.34 10.48
C TYR A 329 4.79 12.03 10.62
N ASP A 330 5.62 12.41 9.65
CA ASP A 330 6.95 11.79 9.52
C ASP A 330 8.14 12.78 9.69
N TYR A 331 7.95 14.07 9.39
CA TYR A 331 8.99 15.11 9.38
C TYR A 331 8.47 16.45 9.95
N GLY A 332 9.23 17.54 9.78
CA GLY A 332 8.87 18.89 10.19
C GLY A 332 8.88 19.12 11.70
N ILE A 333 9.83 19.94 12.16
CA ILE A 333 10.03 20.23 13.59
C ILE A 333 10.12 21.72 13.91
N LEU A 334 10.43 22.60 12.95
CA LEU A 334 10.38 24.05 13.19
C LEU A 334 10.16 24.84 11.90
N ALA A 335 9.31 25.84 11.97
CA ALA A 335 9.03 26.81 10.93
C ALA A 335 9.25 28.25 11.42
N ILE A 336 9.86 29.08 10.59
CA ILE A 336 10.03 30.52 10.81
C ILE A 336 9.31 31.25 9.68
N GLY A 337 8.62 32.34 9.98
CA GLY A 337 7.97 33.15 8.95
C GLY A 337 7.27 34.35 9.54
N SER A 338 6.43 34.99 8.74
CA SER A 338 5.59 36.11 9.18
C SER A 338 4.13 35.68 9.40
N THR A 339 3.46 36.27 10.40
CA THR A 339 2.01 36.18 10.62
C THR A 339 1.21 37.12 9.73
N LYS A 340 1.91 37.94 8.92
CA LYS A 340 1.36 39.03 8.13
C LYS A 340 2.17 39.25 6.84
N VAL A 341 1.88 40.31 6.08
CA VAL A 341 2.72 40.71 4.94
C VAL A 341 4.14 41.07 5.40
N GLY A 342 5.16 40.61 4.68
CA GLY A 342 6.57 40.77 5.05
C GLY A 342 7.24 39.45 5.46
N SER A 343 8.56 39.47 5.61
CA SER A 343 9.35 38.34 6.12
C SER A 343 10.79 38.75 6.49
N MET A 344 11.63 37.78 6.88
CA MET A 344 13.02 37.93 7.30
C MET A 344 13.93 38.36 6.14
N LEU A 345 14.62 39.49 6.29
CA LEU A 345 15.76 39.88 5.45
C LEU A 345 17.07 39.66 6.21
N TYR A 346 18.23 39.99 5.61
CA TYR A 346 19.53 39.89 6.29
C TYR A 346 19.82 38.47 6.80
N PHE A 347 19.67 37.48 5.92
CA PHE A 347 19.77 36.06 6.25
C PHE A 347 21.11 35.67 6.87
N ASP A 348 22.19 36.39 6.58
CA ASP A 348 23.51 36.19 7.16
C ASP A 348 23.55 36.46 8.66
N ASP A 349 22.81 37.46 9.13
CA ASP A 349 22.71 37.78 10.56
C ASP A 349 21.85 36.78 11.35
N PHE A 350 21.13 35.90 10.63
CA PHE A 350 20.41 34.77 11.21
C PHE A 350 21.18 33.45 11.06
N TYR A 351 21.58 33.09 9.84
CA TYR A 351 22.30 31.84 9.56
C TYR A 351 23.75 31.84 10.04
N GLY A 352 24.40 33.00 10.13
CA GLY A 352 25.77 33.13 10.65
C GLY A 352 25.89 32.67 12.11
N PRO A 353 25.09 33.22 13.05
CA PRO A 353 25.06 32.73 14.43
C PRO A 353 24.69 31.24 14.56
N LEU A 354 23.78 30.74 13.73
CA LEU A 354 23.45 29.31 13.67
C LEU A 354 24.65 28.45 13.25
N GLY A 355 25.39 28.87 12.23
CA GLY A 355 26.65 28.24 11.80
C GLY A 355 27.74 28.28 12.88
N GLN A 356 27.62 29.16 13.87
CA GLN A 356 28.51 29.23 15.04
C GLN A 356 28.01 28.41 16.24
N GLY A 357 26.93 27.64 16.08
CA GLY A 357 26.42 26.72 17.10
C GLY A 357 25.44 27.34 18.10
N GLN A 358 24.93 28.54 17.82
CA GLN A 358 23.80 29.11 18.57
C GLN A 358 22.49 28.36 18.26
N THR A 359 21.53 28.42 19.18
CA THR A 359 20.18 27.91 18.90
C THR A 359 19.41 28.80 17.95
N ILE A 360 18.36 28.26 17.34
CA ILE A 360 17.45 29.01 16.47
C ILE A 360 16.86 30.23 17.19
N GLY A 361 16.45 30.09 18.45
CA GLY A 361 15.95 31.20 19.26
C GLY A 361 17.00 32.28 19.52
N GLN A 362 18.26 31.90 19.79
CA GLN A 362 19.35 32.86 19.99
C GLN A 362 19.68 33.64 18.72
N ALA A 363 19.77 32.94 17.58
CA ALA A 363 19.98 33.56 16.28
C ALA A 363 18.82 34.48 15.90
N PHE A 364 17.58 34.03 16.11
CA PHE A 364 16.38 34.81 15.83
C PHE A 364 16.31 36.08 16.67
N LYS A 365 16.55 35.97 17.98
CA LYS A 365 16.62 37.15 18.88
C LYS A 365 17.71 38.12 18.45
N SER A 366 18.91 37.62 18.12
CA SER A 366 20.04 38.45 17.67
C SER A 366 19.74 39.18 16.36
N TRP A 367 19.08 38.50 15.43
CA TRP A 367 18.58 39.09 14.19
C TRP A 367 17.51 40.15 14.47
N PHE A 368 16.57 39.88 15.37
CA PHE A 368 15.49 40.79 15.71
C PHE A 368 15.99 42.09 16.38
N ILE A 369 16.99 41.99 17.25
CA ILE A 369 17.65 43.14 17.88
C ILE A 369 18.30 44.05 16.83
N GLN A 370 18.92 43.45 15.80
CA GLN A 370 19.62 44.20 14.76
C GLN A 370 18.64 44.83 13.76
N HIS A 371 17.60 44.08 13.36
CA HIS A 371 16.77 44.42 12.20
C HIS A 371 15.28 44.44 12.48
N GLY A 372 14.77 43.51 13.29
CA GLY A 372 13.33 43.26 13.43
C GLY A 372 12.52 44.44 13.99
N THR A 373 13.15 45.39 14.67
CA THR A 373 12.47 46.59 15.19
C THR A 373 12.52 47.79 14.25
N SER A 374 13.22 47.69 13.11
CA SER A 374 13.46 48.80 12.19
C SER A 374 12.27 49.14 11.29
N SER A 375 11.36 48.18 11.06
CA SER A 375 10.18 48.36 10.23
C SER A 375 9.00 47.48 10.69
N VAL A 376 7.90 48.14 11.05
CA VAL A 376 6.61 47.47 11.35
C VAL A 376 6.04 46.81 10.09
N GLU A 377 6.21 47.46 8.95
CA GLU A 377 5.73 46.97 7.64
C GLU A 377 6.37 45.63 7.25
N TRP A 378 7.64 45.39 7.64
CA TRP A 378 8.36 44.19 7.24
C TRP A 378 8.42 43.09 8.30
N PHE A 379 8.68 43.45 9.56
CA PHE A 379 9.26 42.48 10.51
C PHE A 379 8.39 42.18 11.74
N TYR A 380 7.39 43.00 12.08
CA TYR A 380 6.63 42.82 13.33
C TYR A 380 5.78 41.54 13.38
N GLY A 381 5.52 40.91 12.23
CA GLY A 381 4.85 39.61 12.15
C GLY A 381 5.78 38.40 12.32
N MET A 382 7.10 38.59 12.41
CA MET A 382 8.05 37.48 12.45
C MET A 382 7.87 36.64 13.71
N SER A 383 7.63 35.33 13.54
CA SER A 383 7.36 34.38 14.62
C SER A 383 8.03 33.03 14.37
N ILE A 384 8.23 32.25 15.43
CA ILE A 384 8.72 30.86 15.36
C ILE A 384 7.58 29.92 15.76
N CYS A 385 7.23 28.99 14.87
CA CYS A 385 6.38 27.86 15.20
C CYS A 385 7.27 26.61 15.39
N GLY A 386 7.26 26.04 16.59
CA GLY A 386 8.12 24.94 17.02
C GLY A 386 9.05 25.34 18.17
N ASP A 387 10.07 24.51 18.40
CA ASP A 387 11.00 24.57 19.53
C ASP A 387 12.28 25.38 19.20
N PRO A 388 12.45 26.62 19.70
CA PRO A 388 13.58 27.47 19.35
C PRO A 388 14.91 27.05 20.01
N THR A 389 14.91 26.06 20.91
CA THR A 389 16.15 25.54 21.52
C THR A 389 16.94 24.64 20.57
N LEU A 390 16.32 24.17 19.49
CA LEU A 390 16.93 23.28 18.52
C LEU A 390 18.14 23.92 17.82
N LYS A 391 19.11 23.06 17.48
CA LYS A 391 20.29 23.40 16.70
C LYS A 391 20.35 22.51 15.46
N PRO A 392 20.35 23.06 14.23
CA PRO A 392 20.58 22.28 13.03
C PRO A 392 21.93 21.54 13.06
N ARG A 393 22.00 20.34 12.50
CA ARG A 393 23.24 19.53 12.44
C ARG A 393 24.16 20.13 11.37
N GLN A 394 25.27 20.73 11.79
CA GLN A 394 26.26 21.31 10.88
C GLN A 394 27.07 20.23 10.15
N SER A 395 27.48 20.50 8.90
CA SER A 395 28.42 19.63 8.16
C SER A 395 29.87 19.88 8.60
N PHE A 396 30.59 18.82 9.01
CA PHE A 396 32.05 18.87 9.17
C PHE A 396 32.72 18.56 7.82
N LYS A 397 33.70 19.38 7.40
CA LYS A 397 34.59 19.04 6.27
C LYS A 397 35.23 17.67 6.49
N LYS A 398 34.78 16.68 5.71
CA LYS A 398 35.44 15.37 5.59
C LYS A 398 35.40 14.92 4.14
N ASP A 399 36.56 14.46 3.69
CA ASP A 399 36.89 14.04 2.34
C ASP A 399 35.89 13.02 1.76
N GLU A 400 35.80 13.06 0.42
CA GLU A 400 35.01 12.21 -0.47
C GLU A 400 34.86 10.76 0.01
N VAL A 401 33.61 10.33 0.23
CA VAL A 401 33.25 8.93 0.31
C VAL A 401 32.25 8.62 -0.80
N LEU A 402 32.72 7.77 -1.72
CA LEU A 402 31.99 7.17 -2.82
C LEU A 402 30.68 6.53 -2.35
N TYR A 403 29.59 6.87 -3.06
CA TYR A 403 28.29 6.22 -2.95
C TYR A 403 28.43 4.71 -3.16
N PRO A 404 28.01 3.84 -2.22
CA PRO A 404 27.79 2.45 -2.52
C PRO A 404 26.55 2.36 -3.42
N GLY A 405 26.75 1.82 -4.61
CA GLY A 405 25.69 1.58 -5.58
C GLY A 405 24.55 0.77 -4.96
N PHE A 406 23.32 1.23 -5.21
CA PHE A 406 22.13 0.42 -4.97
C PHE A 406 22.19 -0.79 -5.89
N ASN A 407 22.48 -1.95 -5.30
CA ASN A 407 22.30 -3.24 -5.93
C ASN A 407 20.81 -3.45 -6.19
N ASN A 408 20.42 -3.26 -7.45
CA ASN A 408 19.19 -3.83 -7.98
C ASN A 408 19.35 -5.35 -8.05
N GLY A 409 18.68 -6.05 -7.14
CA GLY A 409 18.43 -7.48 -7.20
C GLY A 409 17.36 -7.79 -6.16
N LYS A 410 16.23 -8.43 -6.47
CA LYS A 410 15.99 -9.47 -7.48
C LYS A 410 14.57 -9.33 -8.01
N ASN A 411 14.42 -9.62 -9.30
CA ASN A 411 13.15 -9.91 -9.95
C ASN A 411 12.41 -11.01 -9.17
N CYS A 412 11.34 -10.66 -8.48
CA CYS A 412 10.22 -11.57 -8.30
C CYS A 412 9.35 -11.39 -9.54
N LEU A 413 9.36 -12.40 -10.42
CA LEU A 413 8.41 -12.51 -11.51
C LEU A 413 7.02 -12.65 -10.89
N LEU A 414 6.34 -11.52 -10.72
CA LEU A 414 4.91 -11.47 -10.48
C LEU A 414 4.25 -12.00 -11.75
N GLN A 415 3.31 -12.95 -11.61
CA GLN A 415 2.37 -13.29 -12.68
C GLN A 415 1.78 -11.98 -13.20
N GLN A 416 1.96 -11.72 -14.49
CA GLN A 416 1.36 -10.54 -15.12
C GLN A 416 -0.16 -10.69 -15.01
N PRO A 417 -0.87 -9.77 -14.33
CA PRO A 417 -2.32 -9.74 -14.42
C PRO A 417 -2.74 -9.43 -15.87
N PRO A 418 -4.00 -9.70 -16.25
CA PRO A 418 -4.56 -9.24 -17.52
C PRO A 418 -4.28 -7.75 -17.71
N SER A 419 -4.13 -7.28 -18.95
CA SER A 419 -3.75 -5.90 -19.24
C SER A 419 -4.75 -4.89 -18.65
N ILE A 420 -4.43 -4.34 -17.46
CA ILE A 420 -5.26 -3.35 -16.79
C ILE A 420 -5.10 -2.01 -17.52
N GLN A 421 -6.19 -1.51 -18.10
CA GLN A 421 -6.22 -0.20 -18.72
C GLN A 421 -6.50 0.86 -17.64
N ILE A 422 -5.54 1.76 -17.44
CA ILE A 422 -5.65 2.91 -16.54
C ILE A 422 -6.09 4.12 -17.36
N GLU A 423 -7.13 4.81 -16.90
CA GLU A 423 -7.66 6.01 -17.55
C GLU A 423 -7.89 7.14 -16.54
N PRO A 424 -7.66 8.41 -16.92
CA PRO A 424 -7.95 9.53 -16.04
C PRO A 424 -9.46 9.76 -15.92
N VAL A 425 -9.95 9.89 -14.68
CA VAL A 425 -11.28 10.43 -14.38
C VAL A 425 -11.26 11.96 -14.55
N THR A 426 -10.21 12.60 -14.07
CA THR A 426 -9.94 14.05 -14.21
C THR A 426 -8.44 14.27 -14.31
N THR A 427 -8.04 15.30 -15.06
CA THR A 427 -6.67 15.83 -15.06
C THR A 427 -6.74 17.34 -15.04
N HIS A 428 -6.13 17.99 -14.04
CA HIS A 428 -6.18 19.44 -13.95
C HIS A 428 -4.88 20.06 -13.41
N SER A 429 -4.73 21.37 -13.61
CA SER A 429 -3.64 22.16 -13.00
C SER A 429 -3.81 22.36 -11.49
N GLU A 430 -4.96 21.97 -10.94
CA GLU A 430 -5.31 22.11 -9.52
C GLU A 430 -5.66 20.72 -8.97
N THR A 431 -5.37 20.52 -7.70
CA THR A 431 -5.37 19.21 -7.05
C THR A 431 -6.77 18.64 -6.80
N ASP A 432 -6.92 17.35 -7.05
CA ASP A 432 -8.10 16.53 -6.81
C ASP A 432 -7.78 15.39 -5.83
N GLY A 433 -8.69 15.09 -4.91
CA GLY A 433 -8.46 14.05 -3.90
C GLY A 433 -9.71 13.59 -3.17
N TYR A 434 -9.51 12.64 -2.25
CA TYR A 434 -10.58 11.99 -1.46
C TYR A 434 -11.75 11.47 -2.32
N PRO A 435 -11.49 10.62 -3.32
CA PRO A 435 -12.53 10.23 -4.24
C PRO A 435 -13.46 9.17 -3.61
N SER A 436 -14.70 9.14 -4.07
CA SER A 436 -15.73 8.16 -3.70
C SER A 436 -16.48 7.73 -4.96
N MET A 437 -16.96 6.48 -5.00
CA MET A 437 -17.68 5.97 -6.17
C MET A 437 -18.92 5.16 -5.84
N THR A 438 -19.83 5.11 -6.81
CA THR A 438 -20.97 4.20 -6.85
C THR A 438 -21.27 3.81 -8.29
N ILE A 439 -22.09 2.78 -8.48
CA ILE A 439 -22.57 2.36 -9.80
C ILE A 439 -24.09 2.43 -9.76
N ASP A 440 -24.70 2.98 -10.81
CA ASP A 440 -26.17 3.04 -10.90
C ASP A 440 -26.77 1.85 -11.65
N ASN A 441 -28.10 1.81 -11.67
CA ASN A 441 -28.86 0.73 -12.31
C ASN A 441 -28.73 0.73 -13.85
N GLN A 442 -28.12 1.76 -14.45
CA GLN A 442 -27.76 1.79 -15.88
C GLN A 442 -26.30 1.39 -16.11
N ASN A 443 -25.63 0.84 -15.09
CA ASN A 443 -24.22 0.45 -15.10
C ASN A 443 -23.27 1.62 -15.41
N ARG A 444 -23.66 2.85 -15.05
CA ARG A 444 -22.77 4.02 -15.12
C ARG A 444 -21.92 4.09 -13.86
N ILE A 445 -20.62 4.35 -14.04
CA ILE A 445 -19.66 4.48 -12.95
C ILE A 445 -19.62 5.93 -12.50
N TRP A 446 -20.14 6.25 -11.32
CA TRP A 446 -20.15 7.60 -10.77
C TRP A 446 -18.98 7.80 -9.82
N VAL A 447 -18.26 8.90 -9.99
CA VAL A 447 -17.10 9.28 -9.17
C VAL A 447 -17.30 10.71 -8.67
N ALA A 448 -17.20 10.89 -7.36
CA ALA A 448 -17.19 12.19 -6.68
C ALA A 448 -15.83 12.41 -6.02
N TRP A 449 -15.33 13.64 -6.00
CA TRP A 449 -14.05 13.98 -5.37
C TRP A 449 -14.04 15.41 -4.84
N VAL A 450 -13.11 15.69 -3.93
CA VAL A 450 -12.80 17.05 -3.50
C VAL A 450 -11.82 17.65 -4.48
N SER A 451 -12.06 18.88 -4.91
CA SER A 451 -11.12 19.64 -5.71
C SER A 451 -10.67 20.92 -5.02
N GLY A 452 -9.40 21.29 -5.18
CA GLY A 452 -8.91 22.64 -4.95
C GLY A 452 -9.47 23.66 -5.97
N ARG A 453 -10.10 23.17 -7.05
CA ARG A 453 -10.88 23.98 -7.98
C ARG A 453 -12.00 24.66 -7.25
N SER A 454 -12.15 25.95 -7.53
CA SER A 454 -13.28 26.71 -7.03
C SER A 454 -13.81 27.68 -8.05
N THR A 455 -15.12 27.63 -8.24
CA THR A 455 -15.91 28.53 -9.08
C THR A 455 -16.49 29.71 -8.29
N THR A 456 -16.40 29.68 -6.96
CA THR A 456 -16.96 30.68 -6.04
C THR A 456 -15.93 31.49 -5.27
N ASN A 457 -14.65 31.42 -5.66
CA ASN A 457 -13.53 31.95 -4.86
C ASN A 457 -13.42 31.27 -3.47
N GLY A 458 -13.94 30.04 -3.35
CA GLY A 458 -13.88 29.19 -2.18
C GLY A 458 -12.61 28.35 -2.09
N ARG A 459 -12.49 27.56 -1.01
CA ARG A 459 -11.27 26.80 -0.69
C ARG A 459 -11.23 25.43 -1.37
N THR A 460 -12.30 24.65 -1.22
CA THR A 460 -12.47 23.35 -1.87
C THR A 460 -13.93 23.15 -2.26
N GLU A 461 -14.18 22.52 -3.41
CA GLU A 461 -15.53 22.21 -3.92
C GLU A 461 -15.66 20.72 -4.26
N ILE A 462 -16.90 20.20 -4.28
CA ILE A 462 -17.17 18.81 -4.67
C ILE A 462 -17.44 18.73 -6.16
N PHE A 463 -16.70 17.87 -6.84
CA PHE A 463 -16.89 17.56 -8.25
C PHE A 463 -17.41 16.15 -8.43
N VAL A 464 -18.20 15.94 -9.48
CA VAL A 464 -18.74 14.65 -9.87
C VAL A 464 -18.65 14.45 -11.37
N ARG A 465 -18.42 13.21 -11.78
CA ARG A 465 -18.45 12.74 -13.16
C ARG A 465 -19.00 11.32 -13.20
N TYR A 466 -19.53 10.90 -14.34
CA TYR A 466 -19.88 9.50 -14.55
C TYR A 466 -19.34 8.97 -15.86
N ARG A 467 -19.08 7.66 -15.90
CA ARG A 467 -18.63 6.95 -17.09
C ARG A 467 -19.75 6.12 -17.69
N THR A 468 -19.88 6.15 -19.01
CA THR A 468 -20.70 5.21 -19.80
C THR A 468 -19.78 4.37 -20.68
N SER A 469 -20.32 3.47 -21.51
CA SER A 469 -19.52 2.75 -22.52
C SER A 469 -18.81 3.67 -23.52
N SER A 470 -19.29 4.90 -23.73
CA SER A 470 -18.69 5.89 -24.63
C SER A 470 -17.60 6.77 -23.98
N GLY A 471 -17.33 6.58 -22.67
CA GLY A 471 -16.33 7.34 -21.92
C GLY A 471 -16.94 8.19 -20.79
N TRP A 472 -16.13 9.09 -20.24
CA TRP A 472 -16.50 9.95 -19.12
C TRP A 472 -17.34 11.17 -19.56
N SER A 473 -18.34 11.55 -18.75
CA SER A 473 -19.25 12.71 -18.95
C SER A 473 -18.49 14.05 -18.92
N ASN A 474 -19.15 15.22 -18.89
CA ASN A 474 -18.43 16.42 -18.43
C ASN A 474 -18.35 16.43 -16.90
N GLU A 475 -17.35 17.11 -16.35
CA GLU A 475 -17.23 17.35 -14.91
C GLU A 475 -18.31 18.32 -14.43
N GLN A 476 -18.87 18.04 -13.25
CA GLN A 476 -19.95 18.81 -12.66
C GLN A 476 -19.55 19.22 -11.25
N VAL A 477 -19.55 20.52 -10.98
CA VAL A 477 -19.40 21.05 -9.61
C VAL A 477 -20.74 21.03 -8.90
N ILE A 478 -20.78 20.52 -7.67
CA ILE A 478 -22.01 20.38 -6.89
C ILE A 478 -22.10 21.50 -5.86
N ASP A 479 -23.10 22.37 -6.04
CA ASP A 479 -23.46 23.44 -5.11
C ASP A 479 -22.24 24.22 -4.57
N PRO A 480 -21.44 24.87 -5.44
CA PRO A 480 -20.16 25.45 -5.03
C PRO A 480 -20.32 26.48 -3.90
N TYR A 481 -19.38 26.49 -2.96
CA TYR A 481 -19.47 27.30 -1.74
C TYR A 481 -18.12 27.92 -1.34
N LEU A 482 -18.17 29.10 -0.70
CA LEU A 482 -17.01 29.94 -0.41
C LEU A 482 -15.97 29.32 0.56
N TYR A 483 -16.31 28.27 1.29
CA TYR A 483 -15.41 27.70 2.30
C TYR A 483 -14.92 26.30 1.90
N TRP A 484 -14.99 25.34 2.82
CA TRP A 484 -14.39 24.03 2.69
C TRP A 484 -15.48 22.98 2.51
N ASP A 485 -15.53 22.36 1.34
CA ASP A 485 -16.27 21.10 1.15
C ASP A 485 -15.28 19.92 1.14
N TRP A 486 -15.55 18.89 1.94
CA TRP A 486 -14.68 17.74 2.14
C TRP A 486 -15.44 16.40 2.18
N PHE A 487 -14.68 15.31 2.01
CA PHE A 487 -15.09 13.94 2.27
C PHE A 487 -16.41 13.55 1.57
N PRO A 488 -16.49 13.64 0.24
CA PRO A 488 -17.69 13.25 -0.47
C PRO A 488 -17.95 11.75 -0.28
N SER A 489 -19.22 11.39 -0.09
CA SER A 489 -19.68 10.01 -0.06
C SER A 489 -20.89 9.86 -0.97
N ILE A 490 -20.84 8.89 -1.88
CA ILE A 490 -21.83 8.72 -2.95
C ILE A 490 -22.38 7.29 -2.96
N THR A 491 -23.69 7.14 -3.16
CA THR A 491 -24.39 5.84 -3.28
C THR A 491 -25.52 5.96 -4.29
N ASN A 492 -26.00 4.84 -4.85
CA ASN A 492 -27.26 4.79 -5.60
C ASN A 492 -28.39 4.27 -4.71
N ASP A 493 -29.63 4.66 -5.01
CA ASP A 493 -30.82 4.03 -4.43
C ASP A 493 -31.44 2.97 -5.36
N ASN A 494 -32.43 2.23 -4.84
CA ASN A 494 -33.08 1.15 -5.59
C ASN A 494 -33.85 1.64 -6.83
N THR A 495 -34.11 2.94 -6.96
CA THR A 495 -34.74 3.56 -8.14
C THR A 495 -33.72 3.96 -9.21
N GLY A 496 -32.43 3.89 -8.88
CA GLY A 496 -31.33 4.31 -9.74
C GLY A 496 -30.96 5.79 -9.60
N ARG A 497 -31.51 6.50 -8.60
CA ARG A 497 -31.05 7.87 -8.29
C ARG A 497 -29.73 7.80 -7.56
N ILE A 498 -28.86 8.76 -7.85
CA ILE A 498 -27.58 8.91 -7.17
C ILE A 498 -27.73 9.88 -6.02
N TRP A 499 -27.18 9.54 -4.87
CA TRP A 499 -27.17 10.34 -3.66
C TRP A 499 -25.73 10.65 -3.30
N LEU A 500 -25.46 11.92 -3.04
CA LEU A 500 -24.15 12.43 -2.65
C LEU A 500 -24.30 13.17 -1.33
N SER A 501 -23.34 12.98 -0.43
CA SER A 501 -23.15 13.78 0.77
C SER A 501 -21.71 14.29 0.86
N TRP A 502 -21.51 15.37 1.58
CA TRP A 502 -20.19 15.94 1.86
C TRP A 502 -20.24 16.75 3.16
N ALA A 503 -19.09 16.93 3.80
CA ALA A 503 -18.95 17.86 4.91
C ALA A 503 -18.67 19.26 4.37
N ARG A 504 -19.46 20.24 4.78
CA ARG A 504 -19.31 21.66 4.42
C ARG A 504 -19.03 22.50 5.64
N ALA A 505 -17.96 23.29 5.59
CA ALA A 505 -17.74 24.35 6.56
C ALA A 505 -18.78 25.44 6.37
N TYR A 506 -19.65 25.64 7.36
CA TYR A 506 -20.64 26.71 7.38
C TYR A 506 -20.37 27.62 8.59
N GLY A 507 -19.63 28.71 8.34
CA GLY A 507 -19.11 29.56 9.42
C GLY A 507 -17.97 28.86 10.16
N ARG A 508 -18.22 28.39 11.39
CA ARG A 508 -17.20 27.80 12.28
C ARG A 508 -17.36 26.30 12.51
N HIS A 509 -18.42 25.72 11.97
CA HIS A 509 -18.73 24.32 12.13
C HIS A 509 -18.85 23.63 10.77
N TYR A 510 -18.48 22.36 10.71
CA TYR A 510 -18.82 21.49 9.61
C TYR A 510 -20.22 20.91 9.76
N ASN A 511 -20.98 20.90 8.68
CA ASN A 511 -22.27 20.23 8.59
C ASN A 511 -22.25 19.25 7.41
N ILE A 512 -23.00 18.16 7.51
CA ILE A 512 -23.21 17.26 6.39
C ILE A 512 -24.31 17.81 5.49
N PHE A 513 -23.96 18.06 4.23
CA PHE A 513 -24.88 18.39 3.15
C PHE A 513 -25.10 17.19 2.26
N GLY A 514 -26.17 17.21 1.49
CA GLY A 514 -26.39 16.25 0.42
C GLY A 514 -27.17 16.80 -0.76
N ALA A 515 -27.08 16.08 -1.87
CA ALA A 515 -27.83 16.30 -3.10
C ALA A 515 -28.11 14.95 -3.76
N TYR A 516 -29.10 14.89 -4.65
CA TYR A 516 -29.35 13.69 -5.44
C TYR A 516 -29.50 14.00 -6.93
N TYR A 517 -29.18 13.03 -7.78
CA TYR A 517 -29.31 13.09 -9.23
C TYR A 517 -30.40 12.13 -9.72
N GLU A 518 -31.32 12.66 -10.54
CA GLU A 518 -32.34 11.88 -11.25
C GLU A 518 -32.38 12.28 -12.73
N ASN A 519 -32.80 13.52 -13.01
CA ASN A 519 -32.78 14.14 -14.34
C ASN A 519 -31.89 15.41 -14.37
N GLY A 520 -30.92 15.43 -13.46
CA GLY A 520 -30.20 16.62 -13.02
C GLY A 520 -30.01 16.57 -11.51
N TRP A 521 -29.05 17.34 -11.00
CA TRP A 521 -28.81 17.48 -9.57
C TRP A 521 -29.92 18.30 -8.91
N SER A 522 -30.38 17.83 -7.74
CA SER A 522 -31.23 18.60 -6.85
C SER A 522 -30.48 19.81 -6.30
N SER A 523 -31.22 20.79 -5.76
CA SER A 523 -30.62 21.71 -4.78
C SER A 523 -30.04 20.93 -3.61
N SER A 524 -28.95 21.43 -3.03
CA SER A 524 -28.39 20.84 -1.82
C SER A 524 -29.34 21.01 -0.63
N PHE A 525 -29.23 20.11 0.34
CA PHE A 525 -29.97 20.15 1.60
C PHE A 525 -29.08 19.71 2.76
N GLU A 526 -29.34 20.26 3.94
CA GLU A 526 -28.63 19.87 5.17
C GLU A 526 -29.12 18.49 5.64
N ILE A 527 -28.20 17.54 5.82
CA ILE A 527 -28.46 16.23 6.42
C ILE A 527 -28.32 16.31 7.94
N SER A 528 -27.31 17.05 8.43
CA SER A 528 -26.99 17.24 9.85
C SER A 528 -27.32 18.65 10.39
N SER A 529 -26.92 18.99 11.63
CA SER A 529 -27.39 20.19 12.37
C SER A 529 -26.26 21.13 12.81
N LYS A 530 -26.54 22.44 12.87
CA LYS A 530 -25.57 23.56 13.05
C LYS A 530 -24.95 23.77 14.45
N THR A 531 -25.00 22.79 15.35
CA THR A 531 -24.58 23.00 16.76
C THR A 531 -23.21 22.40 17.10
N CYS A 532 -22.58 21.72 16.15
CA CYS A 532 -21.38 20.89 16.32
C CYS A 532 -20.70 20.65 14.97
N ASP A 533 -19.48 20.12 14.99
CA ASP A 533 -18.72 19.78 13.79
C ASP A 533 -19.04 18.34 13.35
N ASP A 534 -19.76 18.21 12.24
CA ASP A 534 -20.11 16.94 11.61
C ASP A 534 -19.25 16.71 10.35
N ILE A 535 -18.44 15.65 10.35
CA ILE A 535 -17.44 15.34 9.29
C ILE A 535 -17.45 13.84 8.92
N TYR A 536 -16.66 13.47 7.91
CA TYR A 536 -16.51 12.08 7.42
C TYR A 536 -17.82 11.34 7.17
N PRO A 537 -18.72 11.86 6.30
CA PRO A 537 -19.95 11.14 5.99
C PRO A 537 -19.65 9.84 5.23
N SER A 538 -20.43 8.80 5.52
CA SER A 538 -20.47 7.55 4.77
C SER A 538 -21.92 7.18 4.44
N MET A 539 -22.22 7.00 3.16
CA MET A 539 -23.55 6.66 2.66
C MET A 539 -23.65 5.22 2.16
N ILE A 540 -24.82 4.62 2.37
CA ILE A 540 -25.19 3.34 1.75
C ILE A 540 -26.72 3.23 1.63
N THR A 541 -27.21 2.53 0.62
CA THR A 541 -28.63 2.16 0.53
C THR A 541 -28.84 0.75 1.06
N ASP A 542 -29.88 0.54 1.86
CA ASP A 542 -30.26 -0.79 2.32
C ASP A 542 -31.31 -1.48 1.45
N GLY A 543 -31.50 -2.79 1.65
CA GLY A 543 -32.45 -3.60 0.88
C GLY A 543 -33.92 -3.16 1.02
N SER A 544 -34.27 -2.36 2.04
CA SER A 544 -35.60 -1.77 2.19
C SER A 544 -35.75 -0.43 1.45
N GLY A 545 -34.69 0.05 0.79
CA GLY A 545 -34.64 1.30 0.05
C GLY A 545 -34.38 2.52 0.93
N ARG A 546 -33.94 2.35 2.18
CA ARG A 546 -33.49 3.48 3.02
C ARG A 546 -32.08 3.87 2.62
N ILE A 547 -31.85 5.17 2.43
CA ILE A 547 -30.51 5.71 2.21
C ILE A 547 -29.96 6.16 3.56
N TRP A 548 -28.93 5.49 4.04
CA TRP A 548 -28.24 5.81 5.28
C TRP A 548 -27.14 6.82 5.04
N CYS A 549 -26.93 7.71 6.02
CA CYS A 549 -25.76 8.57 6.13
C CYS A 549 -25.30 8.53 7.59
N VAL A 550 -24.11 7.98 7.83
CA VAL A 550 -23.42 8.03 9.12
C VAL A 550 -22.30 9.07 9.03
N TYR A 551 -21.99 9.72 10.14
CA TYR A 551 -20.95 10.74 10.21
C TYR A 551 -20.37 10.83 11.62
N GLU A 552 -19.16 11.36 11.69
CA GLU A 552 -18.47 11.70 12.92
C GLU A 552 -18.96 13.08 13.39
N ARG A 553 -19.35 13.18 14.67
CA ARG A 553 -19.85 14.39 15.30
C ARG A 553 -18.96 14.78 16.46
N TRP A 554 -18.35 15.95 16.36
CA TRP A 554 -17.54 16.56 17.41
C TRP A 554 -18.38 17.53 18.23
N TYR A 555 -18.64 17.14 19.48
CA TYR A 555 -19.26 18.01 20.46
C TYR A 555 -18.31 18.22 21.64
N HIS A 556 -17.90 19.47 21.85
CA HIS A 556 -16.85 19.87 22.80
C HIS A 556 -15.48 19.23 22.54
N LEU A 557 -15.11 18.18 23.28
CA LEU A 557 -13.79 17.51 23.24
C LEU A 557 -13.89 16.04 22.78
N ASN A 558 -15.10 15.54 22.52
CA ASN A 558 -15.31 14.14 22.18
C ASN A 558 -15.92 13.99 20.77
N ALA A 559 -15.43 13.00 20.03
CA ALA A 559 -16.00 12.56 18.76
C ALA A 559 -16.94 11.37 18.98
N ASP A 560 -18.21 11.51 18.57
CA ASP A 560 -19.22 10.45 18.61
C ASP A 560 -19.73 10.13 17.20
N ILE A 561 -20.29 8.95 16.99
CA ILE A 561 -20.87 8.57 15.70
C ILE A 561 -22.37 8.79 15.70
N TYR A 562 -22.86 9.55 14.71
CA TYR A 562 -24.26 9.84 14.51
C TYR A 562 -24.72 9.38 13.13
N CYS A 563 -26.02 9.12 12.99
CA CYS A 563 -26.57 8.69 11.73
C CYS A 563 -27.97 9.26 11.48
N ARG A 564 -28.35 9.22 10.21
CA ARG A 564 -29.68 9.54 9.70
C ARG A 564 -29.97 8.62 8.52
N TYR A 565 -31.25 8.38 8.23
CA TYR A 565 -31.63 7.72 6.99
C TYR A 565 -32.80 8.40 6.31
N TYR A 566 -32.84 8.35 4.99
CA TYR A 566 -33.94 8.82 4.16
C TYR A 566 -34.92 7.69 3.87
N GLN A 567 -36.20 7.92 4.13
CA GLN A 567 -37.29 6.98 3.83
C GLN A 567 -38.59 7.74 3.58
N ASN A 568 -39.42 7.26 2.66
CA ASN A 568 -40.78 7.79 2.41
C ASN A 568 -40.82 9.31 2.16
N GLY A 569 -39.86 9.86 1.42
CA GLY A 569 -39.85 11.28 1.06
C GLY A 569 -39.19 12.21 2.07
N SER A 570 -38.64 11.69 3.18
CA SER A 570 -38.06 12.53 4.24
C SER A 570 -36.88 11.88 4.94
N TRP A 571 -35.99 12.71 5.48
CA TRP A 571 -34.93 12.24 6.35
C TRP A 571 -35.46 12.05 7.78
N TYR A 572 -35.33 10.84 8.32
CA TYR A 572 -35.68 10.50 9.70
C TYR A 572 -34.87 11.33 10.71
N PRO A 573 -35.35 11.76 11.89
CA PRO A 573 -34.53 12.57 12.81
C PRO A 573 -33.14 11.97 13.10
N THR A 574 -32.12 12.82 13.24
CA THR A 574 -30.76 12.39 13.61
C THR A 574 -30.77 11.65 14.95
N PHE A 575 -30.06 10.53 15.01
CA PHE A 575 -29.88 9.74 16.23
C PHE A 575 -28.48 9.14 16.28
N ALA A 576 -28.04 8.84 17.49
CA ALA A 576 -26.67 8.46 17.73
C ALA A 576 -26.43 6.95 17.54
N VAL A 577 -25.25 6.62 17.01
CA VAL A 577 -24.67 5.28 17.04
C VAL A 577 -23.87 5.12 18.33
N THR A 578 -23.10 6.14 18.74
CA THR A 578 -22.36 6.22 20.01
C THR A 578 -22.59 7.58 20.70
N ILE A 579 -22.52 7.63 22.03
CA ILE A 579 -22.85 8.82 22.86
C ILE A 579 -22.06 8.86 24.17
N ASP A 580 -20.83 8.38 24.16
CA ASP A 580 -20.08 8.17 25.39
C ASP A 580 -18.77 8.94 25.43
N SER A 581 -17.97 8.76 26.48
CA SER A 581 -16.80 9.60 26.70
C SER A 581 -15.60 9.24 25.81
N ALA A 582 -15.70 8.19 25.00
CA ALA A 582 -14.64 7.77 24.11
C ALA A 582 -14.74 8.51 22.77
N ASN A 583 -13.60 8.81 22.16
CA ASN A 583 -13.59 9.28 20.79
C ASN A 583 -13.80 8.12 19.81
N ASP A 584 -14.73 8.31 18.88
CA ASP A 584 -15.07 7.40 17.81
C ASP A 584 -14.93 8.12 16.45
N TYR A 585 -14.18 7.53 15.52
CA TYR A 585 -13.72 8.16 14.28
C TYR A 585 -14.05 7.35 13.02
N GLN A 586 -14.20 8.06 11.90
CA GLN A 586 -14.26 7.51 10.53
C GLN A 586 -15.24 6.33 10.39
N PRO A 587 -16.55 6.56 10.58
CA PRO A 587 -17.54 5.51 10.51
C PRO A 587 -17.75 5.02 9.07
N VAL A 588 -17.86 3.71 8.89
CA VAL A 588 -18.20 3.06 7.62
C VAL A 588 -19.41 2.16 7.77
N LEU A 589 -20.19 2.01 6.70
CA LEU A 589 -21.42 1.20 6.69
C LEU A 589 -21.36 0.07 5.66
N ALA A 590 -21.95 -1.07 6.02
CA ALA A 590 -22.42 -2.09 5.09
C ALA A 590 -23.86 -2.50 5.45
N VAL A 591 -24.56 -3.15 4.53
CA VAL A 591 -25.90 -3.67 4.77
C VAL A 591 -25.90 -5.16 4.45
N ASP A 592 -26.46 -5.98 5.35
CA ASP A 592 -26.61 -7.41 5.12
C ASP A 592 -27.83 -7.75 4.25
N SER A 593 -27.88 -8.99 3.74
CA SER A 593 -28.97 -9.48 2.89
C SER A 593 -30.35 -9.47 3.56
N SER A 594 -30.38 -9.34 4.89
CA SER A 594 -31.61 -9.23 5.68
C SER A 594 -32.04 -7.76 5.90
N GLY A 595 -31.29 -6.80 5.36
CA GLY A 595 -31.61 -5.37 5.41
C GLY A 595 -31.16 -4.67 6.70
N PHE A 596 -30.29 -5.30 7.51
CA PHE A 596 -29.71 -4.65 8.68
C PHE A 596 -28.46 -3.87 8.28
N ALA A 597 -28.35 -2.63 8.76
CA ALA A 597 -27.16 -1.82 8.60
C ALA A 597 -26.13 -2.16 9.69
N TRP A 598 -24.87 -2.29 9.28
CA TRP A 598 -23.72 -2.52 10.15
C TRP A 598 -22.80 -1.32 10.08
N CYS A 599 -22.44 -0.75 11.23
CA CYS A 599 -21.53 0.38 11.32
C CYS A 599 -20.26 -0.05 12.02
N ALA A 600 -19.11 0.17 11.38
CA ALA A 600 -17.79 -0.03 11.98
C ALA A 600 -17.04 1.30 12.06
N TRP A 601 -16.20 1.46 13.07
CA TRP A 601 -15.44 2.69 13.32
C TRP A 601 -14.18 2.41 14.14
N THR A 602 -13.29 3.40 14.19
CA THR A 602 -12.12 3.41 15.07
C THR A 602 -12.47 4.07 16.40
N SER A 603 -12.14 3.47 17.54
CA SER A 603 -12.51 3.98 18.87
C SER A 603 -11.33 3.97 19.85
N GLU A 604 -11.21 5.00 20.67
CA GLU A 604 -10.21 5.12 21.75
C GLU A 604 -10.70 4.56 23.11
N ARG A 605 -11.88 3.95 23.11
CA ARG A 605 -12.59 3.49 24.31
C ARG A 605 -11.81 2.51 25.18
N TYR A 606 -10.86 1.76 24.62
CA TYR A 606 -10.14 0.73 25.35
C TYR A 606 -8.67 1.08 25.52
N GLN A 607 -8.25 1.20 26.79
CA GLN A 607 -6.87 1.52 27.17
C GLN A 607 -6.31 2.80 26.53
N ASN A 608 -7.18 3.75 26.15
CA ASN A 608 -6.82 4.95 25.39
C ASN A 608 -6.01 4.62 24.11
N ASN A 609 -6.32 3.47 23.49
CA ASN A 609 -5.70 3.00 22.26
C ASN A 609 -6.78 2.89 21.17
N LYS A 610 -6.41 3.13 19.91
CA LYS A 610 -7.34 3.02 18.77
C LYS A 610 -7.58 1.57 18.40
N ASN A 611 -8.83 1.16 18.54
CA ASN A 611 -9.31 -0.19 18.23
C ASN A 611 -10.55 -0.15 17.35
N ILE A 612 -10.82 -1.25 16.63
CA ILE A 612 -11.97 -1.35 15.73
C ILE A 612 -13.20 -1.86 16.48
N TYR A 613 -14.32 -1.18 16.31
CA TYR A 613 -15.62 -1.52 16.89
C TYR A 613 -16.70 -1.63 15.82
N VAL A 614 -17.78 -2.32 16.15
CA VAL A 614 -18.94 -2.48 15.28
C VAL A 614 -20.26 -2.50 16.08
N LYS A 615 -21.33 -1.99 15.48
CA LYS A 615 -22.74 -2.10 15.92
C LYS A 615 -23.64 -2.51 14.75
N LYS A 616 -24.78 -3.13 15.08
CA LYS A 616 -25.80 -3.55 14.12
C LYS A 616 -27.10 -2.78 14.37
N TYR A 617 -27.70 -2.18 13.35
CA TYR A 617 -29.00 -1.53 13.46
C TYR A 617 -30.12 -2.54 13.23
N ASN A 618 -31.00 -2.72 14.22
CA ASN A 618 -32.16 -3.60 14.11
C ASN A 618 -33.41 -2.79 13.70
N PRO A 619 -33.93 -2.97 12.47
CA PRO A 619 -35.09 -2.22 11.99
C PRO A 619 -36.39 -2.58 12.71
N ILE A 620 -36.46 -3.74 13.38
CA ILE A 620 -37.65 -4.17 14.13
C ILE A 620 -37.75 -3.40 15.44
N THR A 621 -36.64 -3.21 16.15
CA THR A 621 -36.60 -2.47 17.42
C THR A 621 -36.38 -0.97 17.22
N GLY A 622 -35.88 -0.56 16.06
CA GLY A 622 -35.58 0.84 15.75
C GLY A 622 -34.33 1.35 16.47
N SER A 623 -33.36 0.48 16.78
CA SER A 623 -32.19 0.83 17.59
C SER A 623 -30.90 0.16 17.13
N TRP A 624 -29.76 0.79 17.44
CA TRP A 624 -28.44 0.17 17.31
C TRP A 624 -28.20 -0.80 18.47
N GLU A 625 -28.01 -2.07 18.12
CA GLU A 625 -27.80 -3.18 19.04
C GLU A 625 -26.35 -3.67 18.97
N ASN A 626 -25.92 -4.40 20.00
CA ASN A 626 -24.68 -5.18 20.04
C ASN A 626 -23.39 -4.36 19.78
N LEU A 627 -22.94 -3.58 20.76
CA LEU A 627 -21.58 -3.02 20.73
C LEU A 627 -20.55 -4.15 20.83
N ARG A 628 -19.73 -4.31 19.80
CA ARG A 628 -18.67 -5.31 19.76
C ARG A 628 -17.34 -4.65 19.46
N ARG A 629 -16.34 -4.98 20.30
CA ARG A 629 -14.94 -4.69 20.01
C ARG A 629 -14.35 -5.82 19.15
N ILE A 630 -13.73 -5.46 18.04
CA ILE A 630 -13.08 -6.40 17.11
C ILE A 630 -11.61 -6.61 17.49
N THR A 631 -10.89 -5.53 17.82
CA THR A 631 -9.46 -5.59 18.13
C THR A 631 -9.15 -5.35 19.60
N SER A 632 -8.07 -5.93 20.11
CA SER A 632 -7.66 -5.80 21.53
C SER A 632 -6.14 -5.72 21.71
N ASN A 633 -5.44 -5.45 20.62
CA ASN A 633 -3.99 -5.36 20.62
C ASN A 633 -3.54 -3.97 21.12
N PRO A 634 -2.30 -3.82 21.61
CA PRO A 634 -1.80 -2.55 22.14
C PRO A 634 -1.36 -1.56 21.04
N ALA A 635 -1.33 -1.97 19.77
CA ALA A 635 -1.03 -1.07 18.67
C ALA A 635 -2.29 -0.38 18.16
N GLN A 636 -2.08 0.70 17.43
CA GLN A 636 -3.14 1.54 16.90
C GLN A 636 -3.73 0.89 15.63
N ASP A 637 -5.05 0.74 15.59
CA ASP A 637 -5.81 0.26 14.44
C ASP A 637 -6.63 1.41 13.84
N TYR A 638 -6.63 1.58 12.52
CA TYR A 638 -7.22 2.71 11.79
C TYR A 638 -7.91 2.29 10.49
N ASP A 639 -8.64 3.23 9.88
CA ASP A 639 -9.18 3.13 8.52
C ASP A 639 -10.01 1.86 8.29
N PRO A 640 -11.07 1.62 9.09
CA PRO A 640 -11.91 0.45 8.90
C PRO A 640 -12.63 0.51 7.56
N THR A 641 -12.77 -0.64 6.93
CA THR A 641 -13.65 -0.88 5.78
C THR A 641 -14.51 -2.10 6.07
N ILE A 642 -15.74 -2.11 5.57
CA ILE A 642 -16.73 -3.16 5.86
C ILE A 642 -17.44 -3.59 4.57
N ALA A 643 -17.65 -4.89 4.40
CA ALA A 643 -18.38 -5.47 3.28
C ALA A 643 -19.20 -6.69 3.73
N VAL A 644 -20.23 -7.04 2.94
CA VAL A 644 -21.02 -8.27 3.14
C VAL A 644 -20.90 -9.14 1.91
N THR A 645 -20.34 -10.34 2.07
CA THR A 645 -20.12 -11.32 0.99
C THR A 645 -21.40 -12.04 0.59
N GLY A 646 -21.39 -12.73 -0.56
CA GLY A 646 -22.56 -13.41 -1.11
C GLY A 646 -23.12 -14.53 -0.22
N ASP A 647 -22.28 -15.11 0.64
CA ASP A 647 -22.66 -16.07 1.68
C ASP A 647 -23.30 -15.41 2.93
N GLY A 648 -23.37 -14.07 2.98
CA GLY A 648 -23.96 -13.30 4.07
C GLY A 648 -22.97 -12.93 5.19
N ASN A 649 -21.70 -13.29 5.07
CA ASN A 649 -20.70 -12.97 6.10
C ASN A 649 -20.36 -11.48 6.10
N ILE A 650 -20.21 -10.88 7.28
CA ILE A 650 -19.82 -9.47 7.42
C ILE A 650 -18.33 -9.39 7.69
N TRP A 651 -17.59 -8.76 6.79
CA TRP A 651 -16.14 -8.63 6.85
C TRP A 651 -15.74 -7.20 7.22
N ILE A 652 -14.79 -7.07 8.15
CA ILE A 652 -14.17 -5.80 8.49
C ILE A 652 -12.66 -5.94 8.31
N ALA A 653 -12.05 -5.03 7.55
CA ALA A 653 -10.60 -4.92 7.42
C ALA A 653 -10.12 -3.53 7.87
N TRP A 654 -8.86 -3.43 8.31
CA TRP A 654 -8.28 -2.19 8.84
C TRP A 654 -6.74 -2.19 8.73
N THR A 655 -6.15 -1.00 8.83
CA THR A 655 -4.70 -0.80 8.95
C THR A 655 -4.27 -0.91 10.41
N THR A 656 -3.15 -1.56 10.69
CA THR A 656 -2.64 -1.76 12.07
C THR A 656 -1.12 -1.68 12.15
N PHE A 657 -0.62 -1.05 13.22
CA PHE A 657 0.82 -0.90 13.49
C PHE A 657 1.42 -2.03 14.35
N ARG A 658 0.68 -3.13 14.55
CA ARG A 658 1.05 -4.20 15.50
C ARG A 658 2.38 -4.92 15.22
N ASN A 659 2.91 -4.77 14.01
CA ASN A 659 4.16 -5.39 13.57
C ASN A 659 5.32 -4.38 13.42
N GLY A 660 5.14 -3.13 13.87
CA GLY A 660 6.14 -2.05 13.75
C GLY A 660 6.01 -1.23 12.46
N ASN A 661 5.52 -1.83 11.38
CA ASN A 661 5.05 -1.17 10.17
C ASN A 661 3.51 -1.35 10.04
N PRO A 662 2.82 -0.46 9.30
CA PRO A 662 1.40 -0.61 9.03
C PRO A 662 1.15 -1.77 8.06
N ASP A 663 0.31 -2.70 8.49
CA ASP A 663 -0.16 -3.88 7.75
C ASP A 663 -1.71 -3.92 7.75
N ILE A 664 -2.31 -4.81 6.94
CA ILE A 664 -3.77 -4.96 6.84
C ILE A 664 -4.24 -6.27 7.46
N TYR A 665 -5.22 -6.17 8.35
CA TYR A 665 -5.83 -7.29 9.05
C TYR A 665 -7.35 -7.26 8.90
N GLU A 666 -7.98 -8.41 9.12
CA GLU A 666 -9.43 -8.57 9.07
C GLU A 666 -9.98 -9.42 10.22
N SER A 667 -11.28 -9.28 10.44
CA SER A 667 -12.13 -10.21 11.16
C SER A 667 -13.51 -10.21 10.49
N HIS A 668 -14.20 -11.36 10.51
CA HIS A 668 -15.52 -11.48 9.90
C HIS A 668 -16.50 -12.22 10.79
N PHE A 669 -17.79 -11.94 10.58
CA PHE A 669 -18.91 -12.56 11.28
C PHE A 669 -19.63 -13.53 10.36
N ASP A 670 -19.71 -14.80 10.77
CA ASP A 670 -20.31 -15.89 9.98
C ASP A 670 -21.85 -16.03 10.14
N GLY A 671 -22.48 -15.02 10.75
CA GLY A 671 -23.88 -15.07 11.19
C GLY A 671 -24.06 -15.56 12.64
N THR A 672 -23.04 -16.19 13.22
CA THR A 672 -23.07 -16.70 14.60
C THR A 672 -21.92 -16.20 15.47
N THR A 673 -20.70 -16.18 14.95
CA THR A 673 -19.48 -15.84 15.68
C THR A 673 -18.54 -14.98 14.84
N TRP A 674 -17.74 -14.16 15.54
CA TRP A 674 -16.65 -13.42 14.92
C TRP A 674 -15.41 -14.31 14.85
N SER A 675 -14.76 -14.31 13.70
CA SER A 675 -13.47 -14.97 13.52
C SER A 675 -12.41 -14.37 14.43
N PRO A 676 -11.33 -15.11 14.75
CA PRO A 676 -10.09 -14.50 15.19
C PRO A 676 -9.62 -13.44 14.19
N VAL A 677 -8.84 -12.48 14.69
CA VAL A 677 -8.20 -11.46 13.84
C VAL A 677 -7.10 -12.13 13.00
N ARG A 678 -7.17 -11.99 11.68
CA ARG A 678 -6.24 -12.62 10.73
C ARG A 678 -5.58 -11.57 9.82
N PRO A 679 -4.34 -11.80 9.36
CA PRO A 679 -3.72 -10.91 8.39
C PRO A 679 -4.37 -11.07 7.01
N VAL A 680 -4.63 -9.95 6.34
CA VAL A 680 -4.86 -9.90 4.89
C VAL A 680 -3.49 -9.81 4.19
N VAL A 681 -2.62 -8.95 4.71
CA VAL A 681 -1.25 -8.76 4.23
C VAL A 681 -0.30 -8.56 5.41
N ARG A 682 0.91 -9.10 5.27
CA ARG A 682 2.03 -8.89 6.19
C ARG A 682 3.27 -8.71 5.34
N HIS A 683 3.79 -7.50 5.29
CA HIS A 683 4.97 -7.19 4.52
C HIS A 683 5.87 -6.23 5.31
N PRO A 684 7.20 -6.19 5.12
CA PRO A 684 8.04 -5.16 5.72
C PRO A 684 7.76 -3.73 5.21
N ALA A 685 6.94 -3.60 4.18
CA ALA A 685 6.53 -2.34 3.58
C ALA A 685 5.32 -1.78 4.33
N ARG A 686 4.93 -0.54 4.02
CA ARG A 686 3.71 0.06 4.51
C ARG A 686 2.55 -0.37 3.62
N ASP A 687 1.55 -1.03 4.20
CA ASP A 687 0.29 -1.43 3.57
C ASP A 687 -0.89 -0.76 4.30
N GLU A 688 -1.57 0.16 3.62
CA GLU A 688 -2.50 1.11 4.26
C GLU A 688 -3.80 1.31 3.47
N LYS A 689 -4.80 1.93 4.11
CA LYS A 689 -6.09 2.34 3.49
C LYS A 689 -6.80 1.20 2.74
N PRO A 690 -7.12 0.08 3.43
CA PRO A 690 -7.82 -1.02 2.79
C PRO A 690 -9.22 -0.60 2.33
N PHE A 691 -9.66 -1.18 1.22
CA PHE A 691 -11.03 -1.09 0.74
C PHE A 691 -11.54 -2.47 0.35
N LEU A 692 -12.61 -2.92 1.00
CA LEU A 692 -13.27 -4.17 0.68
C LEU A 692 -14.35 -3.95 -0.40
N VAL A 693 -14.36 -4.84 -1.40
CA VAL A 693 -15.40 -4.90 -2.42
C VAL A 693 -15.78 -6.36 -2.65
N VAL A 694 -17.03 -6.60 -3.01
CA VAL A 694 -17.54 -7.93 -3.33
C VAL A 694 -17.79 -7.98 -4.83
N ASP A 695 -17.32 -9.05 -5.46
CA ASP A 695 -17.53 -9.25 -6.90
C ASP A 695 -18.94 -9.76 -7.21
N LYS A 696 -19.21 -9.90 -8.51
CA LYS A 696 -20.49 -10.38 -9.04
C LYS A 696 -20.87 -11.78 -8.52
N ASP A 697 -19.90 -12.62 -8.21
CA ASP A 697 -20.12 -14.01 -7.78
C ASP A 697 -20.13 -14.14 -6.24
N GLY A 698 -19.98 -13.02 -5.52
CA GLY A 698 -20.12 -12.93 -4.08
C GLY A 698 -18.82 -13.11 -3.29
N TYR A 699 -17.67 -13.19 -3.96
CA TYR A 699 -16.37 -13.31 -3.31
C TYR A 699 -15.81 -11.95 -2.88
N LEU A 700 -14.99 -11.98 -1.82
CA LEU A 700 -14.41 -10.79 -1.24
C LEU A 700 -13.07 -10.43 -1.88
N TRP A 701 -12.91 -9.16 -2.18
CA TRP A 701 -11.69 -8.53 -2.63
C TRP A 701 -11.24 -7.47 -1.63
N CYS A 702 -9.93 -7.35 -1.41
CA CYS A 702 -9.31 -6.28 -0.67
C CYS A 702 -8.34 -5.54 -1.60
N ILE A 703 -8.54 -4.23 -1.73
CA ILE A 703 -7.69 -3.31 -2.48
C ILE A 703 -7.01 -2.38 -1.48
N TRP A 704 -5.73 -2.06 -1.67
CA TRP A 704 -4.98 -1.19 -0.75
C TRP A 704 -3.85 -0.45 -1.45
N GLN A 705 -3.30 0.57 -0.78
CA GLN A 705 -2.08 1.26 -1.20
C GLN A 705 -0.87 0.66 -0.47
N SER A 706 0.24 0.51 -1.18
CA SER A 706 1.44 -0.13 -0.65
C SER A 706 2.71 0.51 -1.18
N ASN A 707 3.71 0.71 -0.32
CA ASN A 707 5.01 1.24 -0.74
C ASN A 707 6.09 0.20 -1.12
N ARG A 708 5.67 -1.07 -1.33
CA ARG A 708 6.56 -2.23 -1.42
C ARG A 708 7.50 -2.29 -2.62
N THR A 709 7.29 -1.46 -3.63
CA THR A 709 8.12 -1.39 -4.86
C THR A 709 9.18 -0.28 -4.78
N GLY A 710 9.10 0.60 -3.76
CA GLY A 710 9.83 1.86 -3.71
C GLY A 710 9.00 3.10 -4.02
N ASN A 711 7.81 2.97 -4.61
CA ASN A 711 6.78 4.02 -4.72
C ASN A 711 5.49 3.53 -4.06
N TRP A 712 4.45 4.37 -3.97
CA TRP A 712 3.13 3.94 -3.53
C TRP A 712 2.27 3.53 -4.71
N GLU A 713 1.84 2.28 -4.75
CA GLU A 713 0.97 1.73 -5.78
C GLU A 713 -0.26 1.03 -5.18
N ILE A 714 -1.24 0.77 -6.04
CA ILE A 714 -2.44 0.05 -5.67
C ILE A 714 -2.24 -1.45 -5.88
N PHE A 715 -2.59 -2.24 -4.87
CA PHE A 715 -2.54 -3.69 -4.89
C PHE A 715 -3.91 -4.28 -4.57
N ALA A 716 -4.12 -5.51 -5.02
CA ALA A 716 -5.34 -6.26 -4.75
C ALA A 716 -5.03 -7.73 -4.39
N LYS A 717 -5.96 -8.33 -3.63
CA LYS A 717 -6.07 -9.74 -3.26
C LYS A 717 -7.54 -10.10 -3.13
N TYR A 718 -7.85 -11.38 -3.26
CA TYR A 718 -9.18 -11.91 -3.01
C TYR A 718 -9.14 -13.08 -2.03
N TYR A 719 -10.28 -13.34 -1.39
CA TYR A 719 -10.47 -14.44 -0.45
C TYR A 719 -11.25 -15.57 -1.13
N LYS A 720 -10.66 -16.77 -1.18
CA LYS A 720 -11.25 -17.97 -1.78
C LYS A 720 -10.76 -19.22 -1.07
N ASP A 721 -11.63 -20.21 -0.89
CA ASP A 721 -11.33 -21.50 -0.23
C ASP A 721 -10.68 -21.37 1.17
N GLY A 722 -11.18 -20.42 1.96
CA GLY A 722 -10.72 -20.23 3.35
C GLY A 722 -9.42 -19.45 3.52
N ALA A 723 -8.83 -18.92 2.44
CA ALA A 723 -7.57 -18.20 2.47
C ALA A 723 -7.54 -16.97 1.55
N TRP A 724 -6.73 -15.97 1.92
CA TRP A 724 -6.35 -14.87 1.04
C TRP A 724 -5.35 -15.36 0.00
N ARG A 725 -5.61 -15.10 -1.28
CA ARG A 725 -4.73 -15.48 -2.40
C ARG A 725 -3.55 -14.54 -2.55
N ASP A 726 -2.73 -14.77 -3.56
CA ASP A 726 -1.53 -13.98 -3.82
C ASP A 726 -1.85 -12.54 -4.23
N SER A 727 -0.93 -11.62 -3.89
CA SER A 727 -1.06 -10.21 -4.24
C SER A 727 -0.77 -10.04 -5.71
N PHE A 728 -1.54 -9.20 -6.39
CA PHE A 728 -1.15 -8.64 -7.67
C PHE A 728 -1.23 -7.11 -7.63
N GLN A 729 -0.38 -6.50 -8.43
CA GLN A 729 -0.19 -5.06 -8.51
C GLN A 729 -1.10 -4.49 -9.59
N ILE A 730 -1.95 -3.52 -9.23
CA ILE A 730 -2.89 -2.85 -10.13
C ILE A 730 -2.19 -1.72 -10.90
N THR A 731 -1.44 -0.87 -10.21
CA THR A 731 -0.70 0.25 -10.83
C THR A 731 0.79 -0.07 -10.87
N GLN A 732 1.42 0.03 -12.04
CA GLN A 732 2.82 -0.38 -12.26
C GLN A 732 3.71 0.76 -12.77
N ASP A 733 3.17 1.97 -12.89
CA ASP A 733 3.96 3.12 -13.31
C ASP A 733 4.78 3.71 -12.16
N THR A 734 5.66 4.66 -12.47
CA THR A 734 6.58 5.27 -11.49
C THR A 734 5.94 6.38 -10.66
N LEU A 735 4.62 6.59 -10.76
CA LEU A 735 3.90 7.66 -10.08
C LEU A 735 3.26 7.14 -8.78
N ILE A 736 2.90 8.08 -7.90
CA ILE A 736 2.37 7.77 -6.56
C ILE A 736 0.84 7.64 -6.64
N ASP A 737 0.28 6.55 -6.11
CA ASP A 737 -1.14 6.24 -6.10
C ASP A 737 -1.68 6.00 -4.68
N PHE A 738 -2.77 6.68 -4.32
CA PHE A 738 -3.34 6.71 -2.97
C PHE A 738 -4.86 6.65 -2.91
N PHE A 739 -5.37 6.32 -1.71
CA PHE A 739 -6.80 6.33 -1.37
C PHE A 739 -7.69 5.53 -2.34
N PRO A 740 -7.40 4.23 -2.57
CA PRO A 740 -8.20 3.42 -3.47
C PRO A 740 -9.64 3.25 -2.95
N LYS A 741 -10.60 3.29 -3.87
CA LYS A 741 -12.00 2.85 -3.67
C LYS A 741 -12.39 1.92 -4.80
N ALA A 742 -13.32 1.00 -4.55
CA ALA A 742 -13.75 0.06 -5.58
C ALA A 742 -15.24 -0.26 -5.54
N LYS A 743 -15.81 -0.63 -6.69
CA LYS A 743 -17.15 -1.21 -6.83
C LYS A 743 -17.17 -2.24 -7.97
N CYS A 744 -17.92 -3.32 -7.80
CA CYS A 744 -18.17 -4.27 -8.88
C CYS A 744 -19.39 -3.84 -9.70
N ASP A 745 -19.25 -3.81 -11.02
CA ASP A 745 -20.34 -3.54 -11.96
C ASP A 745 -21.16 -4.80 -12.28
N ALA A 746 -22.29 -4.63 -12.97
CA ALA A 746 -23.18 -5.74 -13.30
C ALA A 746 -22.59 -6.74 -14.30
N ASN A 747 -21.53 -6.36 -15.02
CA ASN A 747 -20.80 -7.23 -15.94
C ASN A 747 -19.68 -8.01 -15.25
N GLY A 748 -19.48 -7.83 -13.94
CA GLY A 748 -18.40 -8.46 -13.18
C GLY A 748 -17.08 -7.69 -13.21
N ASN A 749 -17.04 -6.46 -13.71
CA ASN A 749 -15.82 -5.65 -13.61
C ASN A 749 -15.70 -5.03 -12.23
N ILE A 750 -14.58 -5.27 -11.54
CA ILE A 750 -14.19 -4.48 -10.39
C ILE A 750 -13.57 -3.18 -10.89
N TRP A 751 -14.31 -2.10 -10.77
CA TRP A 751 -13.83 -0.74 -11.00
C TRP A 751 -13.12 -0.24 -9.76
N ILE A 752 -11.91 0.28 -9.94
CA ILE A 752 -11.09 0.88 -8.90
C ILE A 752 -10.82 2.32 -9.29
N ILE A 753 -10.97 3.24 -8.34
CA ILE A 753 -10.57 4.64 -8.45
C ILE A 753 -9.53 4.96 -7.40
N TRP A 754 -8.63 5.87 -7.69
CA TRP A 754 -7.62 6.34 -6.75
C TRP A 754 -7.14 7.75 -7.11
N GLN A 755 -6.45 8.36 -6.16
CA GLN A 755 -5.76 9.62 -6.35
C GLN A 755 -4.34 9.32 -6.85
N LYS A 756 -3.96 9.88 -7.99
CA LYS A 756 -2.67 9.67 -8.64
C LYS A 756 -1.88 10.97 -8.72
N LEU A 757 -0.60 10.94 -8.37
CA LEU A 757 0.31 12.06 -8.58
C LEU A 757 0.75 12.08 -10.04
N ASN A 758 -0.01 12.76 -10.89
CA ASN A 758 0.30 12.89 -12.31
C ASN A 758 1.07 14.20 -12.55
N GLY A 759 2.35 14.07 -12.88
CA GLY A 759 3.27 15.21 -12.87
C GLY A 759 3.44 15.72 -11.44
N TYR A 760 2.91 16.91 -11.15
CA TYR A 760 3.00 17.55 -9.83
C TYR A 760 1.63 17.97 -9.29
N ASN A 761 0.54 17.40 -9.79
CA ASN A 761 -0.79 17.58 -9.21
C ASN A 761 -1.37 16.22 -8.88
N TRP A 762 -2.27 16.19 -7.91
CA TRP A 762 -3.07 15.01 -7.69
C TRP A 762 -4.29 15.06 -8.59
N ASP A 763 -4.50 13.98 -9.32
CA ASP A 763 -5.58 13.76 -10.26
C ASP A 763 -6.34 12.49 -9.85
N ILE A 764 -7.58 12.29 -10.32
CA ILE A 764 -8.31 11.04 -10.07
C ILE A 764 -8.21 10.14 -11.28
N TYR A 765 -7.83 8.90 -11.05
CA TYR A 765 -7.70 7.86 -12.07
C TYR A 765 -8.62 6.69 -11.75
N ALA A 766 -8.95 5.94 -12.81
CA ALA A 766 -9.73 4.73 -12.74
C ALA A 766 -9.07 3.61 -13.54
N ALA A 767 -9.35 2.39 -13.13
CA ALA A 767 -9.11 1.19 -13.90
C ALA A 767 -10.20 0.17 -13.58
N HIS A 768 -10.31 -0.84 -14.42
CA HIS A 768 -11.14 -1.98 -14.11
C HIS A 768 -10.50 -3.27 -14.62
N PHE A 769 -10.90 -4.37 -14.02
CA PHE A 769 -10.64 -5.71 -14.51
C PHE A 769 -11.88 -6.57 -14.27
N LEU A 770 -12.11 -7.54 -15.13
CA LEU A 770 -13.21 -8.49 -14.99
C LEU A 770 -12.87 -9.48 -13.88
N SER A 771 -13.51 -9.48 -12.73
CA SER A 771 -13.25 -10.51 -11.72
C SER A 771 -13.90 -11.82 -12.13
N ASP A 772 -13.10 -12.88 -12.33
CA ASP A 772 -13.59 -14.25 -12.48
C ASP A 772 -12.89 -15.20 -11.51
N LEU A 773 -13.68 -15.82 -10.64
CA LEU A 773 -13.24 -16.79 -9.65
C LEU A 773 -13.95 -18.13 -9.82
N VAL A 774 -14.70 -18.33 -10.89
CA VAL A 774 -15.41 -19.59 -11.18
C VAL A 774 -14.52 -20.45 -12.07
N PRO A 775 -14.18 -21.70 -11.68
CA PRO A 775 -13.41 -22.58 -12.55
C PRO A 775 -14.22 -23.08 -13.75
N PRO A 776 -13.54 -23.41 -14.86
CA PRO A 776 -14.15 -24.05 -16.02
C PRO A 776 -14.99 -25.28 -15.69
N ASN A 777 -16.09 -25.48 -16.41
CA ASN A 777 -16.82 -26.74 -16.45
C ASN A 777 -16.28 -27.61 -17.58
N VAL A 778 -15.77 -28.79 -17.23
CA VAL A 778 -15.13 -29.72 -18.17
C VAL A 778 -15.82 -31.08 -18.05
N HIS A 779 -16.05 -31.74 -19.19
CA HIS A 779 -16.62 -33.08 -19.24
C HIS A 779 -16.04 -33.93 -20.38
N VAL A 780 -15.46 -35.09 -20.08
CA VAL A 780 -15.06 -36.10 -21.07
C VAL A 780 -16.32 -36.82 -21.58
N ILE A 781 -16.51 -36.84 -22.90
CA ILE A 781 -17.66 -37.49 -23.54
C ILE A 781 -17.28 -38.88 -24.06
N TYR A 782 -16.08 -39.02 -24.63
CA TYR A 782 -15.60 -40.27 -25.21
C TYR A 782 -14.07 -40.29 -25.36
N PRO A 783 -13.38 -41.42 -25.10
CA PRO A 783 -13.89 -42.62 -24.44
C PRO A 783 -14.33 -42.30 -23.01
N ASN A 784 -15.38 -42.97 -22.54
CA ASN A 784 -15.92 -42.76 -21.18
C ASN A 784 -16.02 -44.06 -20.36
N GLY A 785 -15.48 -45.17 -20.88
CA GLY A 785 -15.26 -46.40 -20.15
C GLY A 785 -15.89 -47.64 -20.78
N GLY A 786 -15.14 -48.74 -20.75
CA GLY A 786 -15.53 -50.05 -21.28
C GLY A 786 -15.25 -50.27 -22.76
N GLU A 787 -14.75 -49.26 -23.48
CA GLU A 787 -14.32 -49.38 -24.87
C GLU A 787 -13.09 -50.30 -25.00
N VAL A 788 -12.94 -50.88 -26.18
CA VAL A 788 -11.76 -51.68 -26.56
C VAL A 788 -11.23 -51.11 -27.85
N PHE A 789 -10.01 -50.61 -27.80
CA PHE A 789 -9.26 -50.08 -28.92
C PHE A 789 -8.15 -51.03 -29.33
N TYR A 790 -7.74 -50.94 -30.58
CA TYR A 790 -6.69 -51.74 -31.18
C TYR A 790 -5.51 -50.87 -31.58
N ILE A 791 -4.32 -51.41 -31.40
CA ILE A 791 -3.07 -50.69 -31.65
C ILE A 791 -2.98 -50.20 -33.09
N GLY A 792 -2.58 -48.94 -33.25
CA GLY A 792 -2.40 -48.31 -34.57
C GLY A 792 -3.69 -47.83 -35.23
N GLU A 793 -4.87 -48.06 -34.63
CA GLU A 793 -6.10 -47.50 -35.15
C GLU A 793 -6.25 -46.01 -34.82
N GLU A 794 -7.08 -45.32 -35.59
CA GLU A 794 -7.38 -43.89 -35.40
C GLU A 794 -8.73 -43.75 -34.68
N GLU A 795 -8.71 -43.22 -33.47
CA GLU A 795 -9.90 -42.96 -32.64
C GLU A 795 -10.10 -41.45 -32.44
N THR A 796 -11.32 -41.03 -32.09
CA THR A 796 -11.60 -39.60 -31.84
C THR A 796 -12.05 -39.38 -30.40
N ILE A 797 -11.17 -38.78 -29.59
CA ILE A 797 -11.49 -38.33 -28.24
C ILE A 797 -12.41 -37.10 -28.32
N ARG A 798 -13.45 -37.04 -27.49
CA ARG A 798 -14.45 -35.96 -27.46
C ARG A 798 -14.67 -35.46 -26.03
N TRP A 799 -14.82 -34.16 -25.87
CA TRP A 799 -15.10 -33.52 -24.59
C TRP A 799 -15.97 -32.27 -24.77
N ASN A 800 -16.45 -31.73 -23.66
CA ASN A 800 -17.01 -30.38 -23.56
C ASN A 800 -16.20 -29.59 -22.53
N ALA A 801 -15.87 -28.34 -22.85
CA ALA A 801 -15.29 -27.38 -21.92
C ALA A 801 -15.99 -26.04 -22.12
N ASN A 802 -16.53 -25.46 -21.06
CA ASN A 802 -17.13 -24.14 -21.07
C ASN A 802 -16.87 -23.42 -19.75
N ASP A 803 -16.99 -22.10 -19.79
CA ASP A 803 -16.72 -21.23 -18.66
C ASP A 803 -17.65 -20.00 -18.71
N ASN A 804 -17.86 -19.31 -17.59
CA ASN A 804 -18.69 -18.10 -17.50
C ASN A 804 -18.04 -16.88 -18.17
N VAL A 805 -16.72 -16.90 -18.40
CA VAL A 805 -16.01 -15.91 -19.20
C VAL A 805 -15.50 -16.56 -20.48
N GLN A 806 -14.34 -17.21 -20.43
CA GLN A 806 -13.76 -17.94 -21.55
C GLN A 806 -12.69 -18.92 -21.09
N ILE A 807 -12.56 -20.03 -21.82
CA ILE A 807 -11.42 -20.93 -21.68
C ILE A 807 -10.20 -20.28 -22.31
N ASP A 808 -9.09 -20.23 -21.57
CA ASP A 808 -7.79 -19.74 -22.05
C ASP A 808 -6.98 -20.90 -22.67
N SER A 809 -6.91 -22.03 -21.99
CA SER A 809 -6.10 -23.15 -22.42
C SER A 809 -6.66 -24.52 -22.01
N LEU A 810 -6.37 -25.53 -22.85
CA LEU A 810 -6.75 -26.92 -22.64
C LEU A 810 -5.52 -27.83 -22.72
N ILE A 811 -5.48 -28.89 -21.92
CA ILE A 811 -4.50 -29.97 -22.02
C ILE A 811 -5.23 -31.31 -22.02
N LEU A 812 -5.03 -32.10 -23.06
CA LEU A 812 -5.55 -33.46 -23.18
C LEU A 812 -4.45 -34.46 -22.85
N GLU A 813 -4.71 -35.35 -21.90
CA GLU A 813 -3.75 -36.38 -21.47
C GLU A 813 -4.37 -37.79 -21.53
N TYR A 814 -3.47 -38.75 -21.72
CA TYR A 814 -3.74 -40.18 -21.76
C TYR A 814 -2.93 -40.91 -20.69
N SER A 815 -3.50 -41.96 -20.10
CA SER A 815 -2.81 -42.86 -19.19
C SER A 815 -3.03 -44.30 -19.62
N TYR A 816 -1.98 -45.12 -19.59
CA TYR A 816 -2.03 -46.56 -19.86
C TYR A 816 -1.98 -47.40 -18.57
N ASP A 817 -1.86 -46.81 -17.39
CA ASP A 817 -1.57 -47.53 -16.14
C ASP A 817 -2.56 -47.18 -15.01
N GLY A 818 -3.80 -46.83 -15.36
CA GLY A 818 -4.86 -46.53 -14.41
C GLY A 818 -4.74 -45.15 -13.76
N GLY A 819 -4.05 -44.21 -14.41
CA GLY A 819 -3.87 -42.83 -13.94
C GLY A 819 -2.64 -42.61 -13.06
N ASN A 820 -1.71 -43.58 -12.99
CA ASN A 820 -0.46 -43.43 -12.25
C ASN A 820 0.54 -42.56 -13.03
N THR A 821 0.61 -42.73 -14.34
CA THR A 821 1.38 -41.89 -15.28
C THR A 821 0.45 -41.31 -16.36
N TRP A 822 0.77 -40.09 -16.83
CA TRP A 822 -0.01 -39.36 -17.81
C TRP A 822 0.90 -38.81 -18.90
N GLU A 823 0.56 -39.10 -20.15
CA GLU A 823 1.19 -38.55 -21.35
C GLU A 823 0.31 -37.46 -21.94
N ILE A 824 0.91 -36.34 -22.34
CA ILE A 824 0.18 -35.26 -23.02
C ILE A 824 -0.04 -35.66 -24.48
N LEU A 825 -1.30 -35.79 -24.89
CA LEU A 825 -1.67 -36.05 -26.27
C LEU A 825 -1.66 -34.76 -27.09
N SER A 826 -2.22 -33.68 -26.53
CA SER A 826 -2.38 -32.41 -27.23
C SER A 826 -2.59 -31.23 -26.28
N HIS A 827 -2.42 -30.02 -26.82
CA HIS A 827 -2.87 -28.76 -26.24
C HIS A 827 -3.98 -28.20 -27.15
N PRO A 828 -5.23 -28.67 -27.02
CA PRO A 828 -6.31 -28.24 -27.90
C PRO A 828 -6.53 -26.73 -27.84
N SER A 829 -6.98 -26.13 -28.94
CA SER A 829 -7.44 -24.74 -28.88
C SER A 829 -8.71 -24.62 -28.01
N PRO A 830 -8.98 -23.48 -27.37
CA PRO A 830 -10.12 -23.35 -26.43
C PRO A 830 -11.50 -23.70 -27.00
N SER A 831 -11.68 -23.60 -28.33
CA SER A 831 -12.92 -23.97 -29.02
C SER A 831 -12.98 -25.42 -29.50
N GLU A 832 -11.87 -26.16 -29.42
CA GLU A 832 -11.82 -27.56 -29.82
C GLU A 832 -12.54 -28.45 -28.80
N THR A 833 -13.31 -29.39 -29.33
CA THR A 833 -14.08 -30.38 -28.55
C THR A 833 -13.77 -31.82 -28.98
N ILE A 834 -12.87 -31.99 -29.95
CA ILE A 834 -12.48 -33.27 -30.51
C ILE A 834 -10.97 -33.33 -30.77
N PHE A 835 -10.37 -34.50 -30.62
CA PHE A 835 -8.99 -34.78 -30.98
C PHE A 835 -8.90 -36.15 -31.64
N VAL A 836 -8.26 -36.20 -32.81
CA VAL A 836 -7.99 -37.45 -33.52
C VAL A 836 -6.74 -38.07 -32.93
N TRP A 837 -6.90 -39.22 -32.30
CA TRP A 837 -5.90 -39.93 -31.51
C TRP A 837 -5.49 -41.23 -32.21
N ASN A 838 -4.19 -41.36 -32.51
CA ASN A 838 -3.62 -42.63 -32.96
C ASN A 838 -3.32 -43.48 -31.72
N VAL A 839 -3.98 -44.63 -31.62
CA VAL A 839 -3.87 -45.53 -30.48
C VAL A 839 -2.44 -46.07 -30.40
N PRO A 840 -1.71 -45.84 -29.28
CA PRO A 840 -0.29 -46.14 -29.17
C PRO A 840 -0.01 -47.65 -29.17
N GLU A 841 1.22 -48.04 -29.52
CA GLU A 841 1.73 -49.43 -29.49
C GLU A 841 2.01 -49.93 -28.05
N ILE A 842 1.05 -49.71 -27.14
CA ILE A 842 1.12 -50.09 -25.73
C ILE A 842 -0.20 -50.75 -25.34
N SER A 843 -0.18 -52.07 -25.13
CA SER A 843 -1.32 -52.84 -24.64
C SER A 843 -1.62 -52.54 -23.16
N SER A 844 -2.88 -52.24 -22.86
CA SER A 844 -3.35 -51.92 -21.51
C SER A 844 -4.80 -52.33 -21.26
N GLU A 845 -5.08 -52.75 -20.02
CA GLU A 845 -6.42 -53.08 -19.53
C GLU A 845 -7.03 -51.97 -18.64
N SER A 846 -6.28 -50.88 -18.41
CA SER A 846 -6.63 -49.83 -17.44
C SER A 846 -6.34 -48.42 -17.98
N SER A 847 -6.66 -48.17 -19.24
CA SER A 847 -6.39 -46.87 -19.86
C SER A 847 -7.44 -45.82 -19.47
N LEU A 848 -7.02 -44.57 -19.38
CA LEU A 848 -7.85 -43.40 -19.09
C LEU A 848 -7.47 -42.23 -20.00
N VAL A 849 -8.42 -41.31 -20.19
CA VAL A 849 -8.15 -39.96 -20.73
C VAL A 849 -8.63 -38.92 -19.74
N ARG A 850 -7.99 -37.75 -19.73
CA ARG A 850 -8.47 -36.58 -19.00
C ARG A 850 -8.26 -35.31 -19.79
N ILE A 851 -9.20 -34.39 -19.68
CA ILE A 851 -9.08 -33.05 -20.23
C ILE A 851 -9.01 -32.05 -19.07
N LYS A 852 -8.01 -31.18 -19.13
CA LYS A 852 -7.77 -30.10 -18.18
C LYS A 852 -8.06 -28.78 -18.84
N ALA A 853 -8.66 -27.85 -18.12
CA ALA A 853 -8.96 -26.52 -18.61
C ALA A 853 -8.55 -25.44 -17.62
N TRP A 854 -8.07 -24.33 -18.16
CA TRP A 854 -7.82 -23.08 -17.45
C TRP A 854 -8.58 -21.94 -18.13
N ASP A 855 -9.08 -20.99 -17.35
CA ASP A 855 -9.60 -19.71 -17.84
C ASP A 855 -8.49 -18.63 -17.86
N GLU A 856 -8.82 -17.41 -18.32
CA GLU A 856 -7.88 -16.27 -18.34
C GLU A 856 -7.41 -15.82 -16.95
N TRP A 857 -8.11 -16.23 -15.90
CA TRP A 857 -7.83 -15.89 -14.50
C TRP A 857 -7.04 -16.98 -13.77
N GLY A 858 -6.69 -18.05 -14.49
CA GLY A 858 -5.96 -19.20 -13.97
C GLY A 858 -6.80 -20.12 -13.09
N ASN A 859 -8.13 -19.96 -13.05
CA ASN A 859 -8.99 -20.97 -12.43
C ASN A 859 -8.90 -22.26 -13.25
N TYR A 860 -8.88 -23.39 -12.55
CA TYR A 860 -8.54 -24.69 -13.12
C TYR A 860 -9.59 -25.74 -12.78
N SER A 861 -9.93 -26.56 -13.76
CA SER A 861 -10.77 -27.74 -13.59
C SER A 861 -10.34 -28.84 -14.56
N PHE A 862 -10.76 -30.07 -14.28
CA PHE A 862 -10.51 -31.19 -15.17
C PHE A 862 -11.61 -32.24 -15.03
N ASP A 863 -11.77 -33.05 -16.08
CA ASP A 863 -12.58 -34.26 -16.04
C ASP A 863 -11.82 -35.45 -16.60
N LEU A 864 -12.18 -36.64 -16.14
CA LEU A 864 -11.59 -37.93 -16.51
C LEU A 864 -12.68 -38.85 -17.07
N SER A 865 -12.31 -39.78 -17.95
CA SER A 865 -13.24 -40.82 -18.41
C SER A 865 -13.79 -41.63 -17.23
N ASP A 866 -15.11 -41.82 -17.16
CA ASP A 866 -15.83 -42.38 -16.00
C ASP A 866 -15.34 -43.79 -15.58
N ASN A 867 -14.80 -44.57 -16.51
CA ASN A 867 -14.21 -45.89 -16.24
C ASN A 867 -13.04 -46.20 -17.21
N PHE A 868 -12.33 -47.29 -16.95
CA PHE A 868 -11.23 -47.75 -17.81
C PHE A 868 -11.71 -48.22 -19.19
N PHE A 869 -10.95 -47.88 -20.23
CA PHE A 869 -10.99 -48.54 -21.53
C PHE A 869 -9.73 -49.38 -21.75
N ARG A 870 -9.75 -50.24 -22.78
CA ARG A 870 -8.67 -51.20 -23.05
C ARG A 870 -8.02 -50.93 -24.40
N ILE A 871 -6.74 -51.19 -24.51
CA ILE A 871 -5.98 -51.19 -25.76
C ILE A 871 -5.38 -52.57 -25.94
N LYS A 872 -5.68 -53.23 -27.06
CA LYS A 872 -5.26 -54.60 -27.36
C LYS A 872 -4.38 -54.68 -28.59
N ASP A 873 -3.38 -55.56 -28.51
CA ASP A 873 -2.68 -56.03 -29.69
C ASP A 873 -3.51 -57.08 -30.45
N ILE A 874 -3.42 -57.06 -31.77
CA ILE A 874 -4.01 -58.07 -32.67
C ILE A 874 -2.99 -58.73 -33.57
N TYR A 875 -1.74 -58.28 -33.54
CA TYR A 875 -0.67 -58.80 -34.37
C TYR A 875 0.01 -59.94 -33.60
N PRO A 876 0.01 -61.17 -34.13
CA PRO A 876 0.70 -62.27 -33.48
C PRO A 876 2.23 -62.14 -33.65
N PRO A 877 3.02 -62.66 -32.69
CA PRO A 877 4.46 -62.72 -32.81
C PRO A 877 4.95 -63.41 -34.09
N GLU A 878 6.10 -63.00 -34.62
CA GLU A 878 6.82 -63.74 -35.64
C GLU A 878 7.84 -64.70 -34.99
N VAL A 879 7.97 -65.92 -35.53
CA VAL A 879 8.87 -66.95 -35.02
C VAL A 879 9.57 -67.63 -36.19
N MET A 880 10.84 -67.98 -36.01
CA MET A 880 11.61 -68.77 -36.97
C MET A 880 12.56 -69.74 -36.24
N VAL A 881 12.47 -71.04 -36.52
CA VAL A 881 13.37 -72.06 -35.99
C VAL A 881 14.70 -72.01 -36.76
N ILE A 882 15.81 -71.80 -36.04
CA ILE A 882 17.15 -71.71 -36.65
C ILE A 882 17.89 -73.04 -36.52
N TYR A 883 17.75 -73.72 -35.38
CA TYR A 883 18.43 -74.99 -35.13
C TYR A 883 17.73 -75.82 -34.05
N PRO A 884 17.59 -77.15 -34.23
CA PRO A 884 17.76 -77.88 -35.49
C PRO A 884 16.66 -77.51 -36.50
N ASN A 885 17.06 -77.28 -37.75
CA ASN A 885 16.15 -76.82 -38.81
C ASN A 885 16.14 -77.75 -40.04
N GLY A 886 16.83 -78.89 -39.96
CA GLY A 886 16.68 -79.99 -40.92
C GLY A 886 18.00 -80.55 -41.42
N GLY A 887 18.04 -81.88 -41.60
CA GLY A 887 19.26 -82.60 -41.99
C GLY A 887 20.31 -82.75 -40.87
N ASP A 888 20.10 -82.10 -39.73
CA ASP A 888 20.95 -82.20 -38.55
C ASP A 888 20.95 -83.63 -37.97
N THR A 889 22.06 -84.03 -37.36
CA THR A 889 22.14 -85.26 -36.57
C THR A 889 22.63 -84.91 -35.18
N ILE A 890 21.76 -85.13 -34.19
CA ILE A 890 22.00 -84.85 -32.78
C ILE A 890 22.18 -86.17 -32.03
N ASP A 891 23.20 -86.28 -31.18
CA ASP A 891 23.45 -87.49 -30.40
C ASP A 891 22.43 -87.61 -29.26
N ALA A 892 21.86 -88.81 -29.09
CA ALA A 892 20.91 -89.08 -28.02
C ALA A 892 21.59 -89.01 -26.64
N ASN A 893 20.86 -88.55 -25.62
CA ASN A 893 21.33 -88.44 -24.23
C ASN A 893 22.52 -87.47 -24.02
N THR A 894 22.73 -86.50 -24.92
CA THR A 894 23.63 -85.35 -24.71
C THR A 894 22.83 -84.09 -24.38
N ILE A 895 23.53 -83.06 -23.93
CA ILE A 895 22.98 -81.69 -23.88
C ILE A 895 23.27 -81.05 -25.23
N ASP A 896 22.24 -80.52 -25.88
CA ASP A 896 22.36 -79.72 -27.10
C ASP A 896 21.54 -78.44 -26.95
N THR A 897 21.53 -77.59 -27.98
CA THR A 897 20.82 -76.31 -28.02
C THR A 897 19.72 -76.33 -29.07
N ILE A 898 18.61 -75.67 -28.76
CA ILE A 898 17.61 -75.24 -29.73
C ILE A 898 17.78 -73.73 -29.89
N LYS A 899 17.77 -73.23 -31.12
CA LYS A 899 17.93 -71.80 -31.44
C LYS A 899 16.80 -71.34 -32.35
N TRP A 900 16.34 -70.12 -32.13
CA TRP A 900 15.28 -69.51 -32.90
C TRP A 900 15.42 -67.99 -32.91
N PHE A 901 14.65 -67.37 -33.79
CA PHE A 901 14.37 -65.95 -33.81
C PHE A 901 12.89 -65.76 -33.47
N SER A 902 12.60 -64.77 -32.63
CA SER A 902 11.22 -64.39 -32.34
C SER A 902 11.16 -62.89 -32.02
N GLU A 903 10.21 -62.21 -32.66
CA GLU A 903 9.96 -60.78 -32.50
C GLU A 903 8.45 -60.53 -32.53
N ASP A 904 8.03 -59.40 -31.99
CA ASP A 904 6.64 -58.96 -31.89
C ASP A 904 6.63 -57.43 -31.90
N ASN A 905 5.56 -56.80 -32.39
CA ASN A 905 5.44 -55.34 -32.46
C ASN A 905 5.45 -54.68 -31.08
N ILE A 906 5.01 -55.37 -30.02
CA ILE A 906 5.20 -54.92 -28.64
C ILE A 906 6.28 -55.74 -27.95
N LYS A 907 5.99 -57.03 -27.73
CA LYS A 907 6.84 -57.94 -26.94
C LYS A 907 6.30 -59.37 -26.97
N VAL A 908 7.21 -60.32 -27.23
CA VAL A 908 6.99 -61.74 -26.93
C VAL A 908 7.01 -61.97 -25.41
N GLU A 909 5.87 -62.39 -24.85
CA GLU A 909 5.69 -62.60 -23.40
C GLU A 909 6.15 -64.00 -22.98
N SER A 910 5.88 -65.01 -23.80
CA SER A 910 6.37 -66.37 -23.53
C SER A 910 6.47 -67.23 -24.78
N LEU A 911 7.30 -68.27 -24.71
CA LEU A 911 7.52 -69.25 -25.77
C LEU A 911 7.23 -70.66 -25.24
N LYS A 912 6.73 -71.55 -26.08
CA LYS A 912 6.65 -73.00 -25.81
C LYS A 912 7.37 -73.76 -26.90
N ILE A 913 8.27 -74.65 -26.48
CA ILE A 913 9.07 -75.49 -27.39
C ILE A 913 8.54 -76.91 -27.34
N TYR A 914 8.34 -77.50 -28.51
CA TYR A 914 7.84 -78.86 -28.69
C TYR A 914 8.80 -79.69 -29.54
N LEU A 915 8.91 -80.98 -29.22
CA LEU A 915 9.60 -81.99 -30.02
C LEU A 915 8.59 -82.95 -30.62
N SER A 916 8.69 -83.21 -31.92
CA SER A 916 8.11 -84.38 -32.56
C SER A 916 9.20 -85.41 -32.86
N LEU A 917 8.88 -86.69 -32.70
CA LEU A 917 9.73 -87.83 -33.06
C LEU A 917 9.19 -88.60 -34.28
N ASP A 918 8.07 -88.14 -34.87
CA ASP A 918 7.24 -88.88 -35.83
C ASP A 918 6.82 -88.05 -37.04
N SER A 919 7.68 -87.11 -37.47
CA SER A 919 7.44 -86.18 -38.60
C SER A 919 6.24 -85.26 -38.41
N GLY A 920 6.02 -84.77 -37.19
CA GLY A 920 4.99 -83.78 -36.87
C GLY A 920 3.59 -84.34 -36.62
N GLN A 921 3.43 -85.67 -36.49
CA GLN A 921 2.14 -86.27 -36.17
C GLN A 921 1.78 -86.07 -34.68
N THR A 922 2.76 -86.16 -33.80
CA THR A 922 2.61 -85.85 -32.38
C THR A 922 3.74 -84.95 -31.88
N TYR A 923 3.39 -84.04 -30.97
CA TYR A 923 4.32 -83.09 -30.35
C TYR A 923 4.27 -83.23 -28.84
N THR A 924 5.45 -83.37 -28.21
CA THR A 924 5.61 -83.34 -26.77
C THR A 924 6.26 -82.02 -26.37
N GLN A 925 5.66 -81.30 -25.42
CA GLN A 925 6.23 -80.05 -24.92
C GLN A 925 7.54 -80.34 -24.19
N ILE A 926 8.61 -79.67 -24.59
CA ILE A 926 9.91 -79.72 -23.92
C ILE A 926 9.89 -78.74 -22.74
N THR A 927 9.51 -77.49 -22.99
CA THR A 927 9.55 -76.42 -21.99
C THR A 927 8.62 -75.26 -22.33
N ARG A 928 8.40 -74.38 -21.35
CA ARG A 928 7.85 -73.03 -21.52
C ARG A 928 8.91 -72.03 -21.03
N ILE A 929 9.24 -71.06 -21.86
CA ILE A 929 10.16 -69.97 -21.54
C ILE A 929 9.32 -68.71 -21.32
N ILE A 930 9.62 -67.98 -20.24
CA ILE A 930 9.02 -66.66 -19.97
C ILE A 930 9.99 -65.60 -20.50
N GLY A 931 9.50 -64.66 -21.31
CA GLY A 931 10.33 -63.71 -22.05
C GLY A 931 10.75 -64.22 -23.44
N ASN A 932 11.66 -63.47 -24.06
CA ASN A 932 12.07 -63.64 -25.47
C ASN A 932 13.54 -64.09 -25.60
N ASP A 933 13.89 -65.21 -24.97
CA ASP A 933 15.19 -65.83 -25.22
C ASP A 933 15.27 -66.31 -26.68
N SER A 934 16.49 -66.47 -27.21
CA SER A 934 16.73 -66.97 -28.58
C SER A 934 17.42 -68.34 -28.61
N LEU A 935 17.67 -68.93 -27.43
CA LEU A 935 18.29 -70.24 -27.30
C LEU A 935 17.78 -70.97 -26.05
N PHE A 936 17.76 -72.30 -26.11
CA PHE A 936 17.43 -73.17 -24.99
C PHE A 936 18.34 -74.40 -24.99
N GLU A 937 19.07 -74.63 -23.90
CA GLU A 937 19.79 -75.88 -23.67
C GLU A 937 18.83 -76.97 -23.21
N TRP A 938 18.85 -78.11 -23.89
CA TRP A 938 17.95 -79.22 -23.61
C TRP A 938 18.71 -80.54 -23.53
N GLN A 939 18.20 -81.45 -22.69
CA GLN A 939 18.64 -82.83 -22.67
C GLN A 939 17.95 -83.57 -23.81
N VAL A 940 18.72 -84.00 -24.80
CA VAL A 940 18.20 -84.77 -25.94
C VAL A 940 17.70 -86.13 -25.45
N PRO A 941 16.46 -86.54 -25.74
CA PRO A 941 15.90 -87.81 -25.27
C PRO A 941 16.79 -89.01 -25.63
N ASP A 942 16.88 -89.99 -24.72
CA ASP A 942 17.64 -91.24 -24.94
C ASP A 942 16.91 -92.23 -25.88
N THR A 943 16.45 -91.72 -27.02
CA THR A 943 15.74 -92.47 -28.06
C THR A 943 16.45 -92.32 -29.40
N HIS A 944 16.17 -93.22 -30.34
CA HIS A 944 16.57 -93.06 -31.73
C HIS A 944 15.33 -92.72 -32.56
N ALA A 945 15.39 -91.61 -33.30
CA ALA A 945 14.32 -91.19 -34.19
C ALA A 945 14.91 -90.50 -35.43
N GLU A 946 14.54 -90.98 -36.62
CA GLU A 946 15.08 -90.50 -37.89
C GLU A 946 14.33 -89.29 -38.46
N LYS A 947 13.18 -88.94 -37.89
CA LYS A 947 12.28 -87.91 -38.41
C LYS A 947 11.76 -86.98 -37.31
N CYS A 948 12.67 -86.25 -36.70
CA CYS A 948 12.36 -85.32 -35.63
C CYS A 948 12.09 -83.91 -36.17
N LEU A 949 11.25 -83.13 -35.48
CA LEU A 949 10.99 -81.72 -35.75
C LEU A 949 10.91 -80.94 -34.44
N ILE A 950 11.38 -79.70 -34.46
CA ILE A 950 11.15 -78.74 -33.37
C ILE A 950 10.04 -77.78 -33.83
N LYS A 951 9.07 -77.54 -32.94
CA LYS A 951 8.06 -76.50 -33.12
C LYS A 951 8.14 -75.51 -31.97
N ILE A 952 8.16 -74.22 -32.28
CA ILE A 952 8.18 -73.14 -31.31
C ILE A 952 6.93 -72.30 -31.49
N VAL A 953 6.21 -72.07 -30.39
CA VAL A 953 5.01 -71.22 -30.36
C VAL A 953 5.30 -70.04 -29.43
N ALA A 954 5.26 -68.83 -29.97
CA ALA A 954 5.36 -67.58 -29.22
C ALA A 954 3.97 -67.07 -28.87
N TYR A 955 3.88 -66.43 -27.71
CA TYR A 955 2.70 -65.78 -27.17
C TYR A 955 3.08 -64.35 -26.79
N ASP A 956 2.31 -63.36 -27.23
CA ASP A 956 2.41 -61.99 -26.71
C ASP A 956 1.64 -61.85 -25.37
N LYS A 957 1.45 -60.61 -24.92
CA LYS A 957 0.70 -60.28 -23.69
C LYS A 957 -0.82 -60.40 -23.85
N ASP A 958 -1.34 -60.22 -25.06
CA ASP A 958 -2.77 -60.28 -25.39
C ASP A 958 -3.23 -61.69 -25.85
N ASP A 959 -2.37 -62.70 -25.65
CA ASP A 959 -2.53 -64.10 -26.03
C ASP A 959 -2.58 -64.34 -27.56
N ASN A 960 -2.12 -63.40 -28.39
CA ASN A 960 -1.88 -63.66 -29.81
C ASN A 960 -0.70 -64.63 -29.98
N THR A 961 -0.81 -65.52 -30.98
CA THR A 961 0.14 -66.63 -31.13
C THR A 961 0.78 -66.70 -32.51
N GLY A 962 2.10 -66.69 -32.53
CA GLY A 962 2.92 -67.06 -33.69
C GLY A 962 3.56 -68.43 -33.49
N PHE A 963 3.85 -69.15 -34.57
CA PHE A 963 4.64 -70.36 -34.46
C PHE A 963 5.46 -70.62 -35.71
N ASP A 964 6.54 -71.38 -35.53
CA ASP A 964 7.31 -71.97 -36.62
C ASP A 964 7.76 -73.39 -36.27
N GLU A 965 8.10 -74.15 -37.29
CA GLU A 965 8.53 -75.54 -37.23
C GLU A 965 9.77 -75.75 -38.09
N SER A 966 10.64 -76.69 -37.72
CA SER A 966 11.83 -77.02 -38.52
C SER A 966 11.50 -77.23 -40.01
N ASP A 967 12.23 -76.58 -40.91
CA ASP A 967 12.03 -76.64 -42.37
C ASP A 967 12.12 -78.07 -42.94
N SER A 968 12.90 -78.94 -42.29
CA SER A 968 12.98 -80.36 -42.59
C SER A 968 13.28 -81.19 -41.35
N THR A 969 13.15 -82.52 -41.48
CA THR A 969 13.40 -83.44 -40.37
C THR A 969 14.89 -83.52 -40.01
N PHE A 970 15.20 -83.61 -38.72
CA PHE A 970 16.52 -83.97 -38.20
C PHE A 970 16.51 -85.35 -37.53
N VAL A 971 17.70 -85.89 -37.27
CA VAL A 971 17.88 -87.22 -36.68
C VAL A 971 18.38 -87.11 -35.24
N ILE A 972 17.72 -87.80 -34.30
CA ILE A 972 18.29 -88.09 -32.99
C ILE A 972 18.92 -89.49 -33.04
N LYS A 973 20.23 -89.57 -32.89
CA LYS A 973 21.01 -90.79 -33.10
C LYS A 973 21.54 -91.36 -31.78
N LYS A 974 21.12 -92.58 -31.44
CA LYS A 974 21.66 -93.30 -30.27
C LYS A 974 22.97 -93.98 -30.65
N LEU A 975 24.09 -93.53 -30.09
CA LEU A 975 25.40 -94.16 -30.31
C LEU A 975 25.47 -95.52 -29.59
N VAL A 976 25.69 -96.60 -30.36
CA VAL A 976 25.92 -97.94 -29.84
C VAL A 976 27.39 -98.04 -29.39
N ASN A 977 27.64 -98.15 -28.09
CA ASN A 977 28.97 -98.37 -27.54
C ASN A 977 29.51 -99.76 -27.90
N ILE A 978 30.54 -99.83 -28.76
CA ILE A 978 31.35 -101.03 -28.97
C ILE A 978 32.48 -101.07 -27.91
N SER A 979 32.69 -102.25 -27.33
CA SER A 979 33.50 -102.48 -26.11
C SER A 979 35.02 -102.58 -26.29
N LYS A 980 35.75 -102.04 -25.29
CA LYS A 980 37.03 -102.50 -24.69
C LYS A 980 38.24 -102.87 -25.58
N ARG A 981 39.12 -101.87 -25.81
CA ARG A 981 40.61 -101.88 -25.89
C ARG A 981 40.94 -100.56 -26.61
N ASP A 982 41.26 -99.46 -25.94
CA ASP A 982 42.60 -99.19 -25.42
C ASP A 982 42.58 -98.10 -24.32
N LYS A 983 43.22 -98.42 -23.20
CA LYS A 983 43.78 -97.47 -22.23
C LYS A 983 45.15 -97.00 -22.76
N ILE A 984 45.61 -95.84 -22.27
CA ILE A 984 46.93 -95.17 -22.47
C ILE A 984 46.77 -94.06 -23.54
N ILE A 985 46.62 -92.76 -23.25
CA ILE A 985 47.40 -91.87 -22.37
C ILE A 985 46.47 -90.77 -21.80
N LYS A 986 46.25 -90.73 -20.50
CA LYS A 986 45.86 -89.51 -19.78
C LYS A 986 46.28 -89.66 -18.33
N ASN A 987 47.57 -89.46 -18.11
CA ASN A 987 48.16 -89.39 -16.78
C ASN A 987 49.53 -88.72 -16.93
N PHE A 988 49.65 -87.43 -16.60
CA PHE A 988 50.33 -87.03 -15.36
C PHE A 988 50.38 -85.49 -15.20
N PHE A 989 49.71 -85.01 -14.13
CA PHE A 989 50.13 -83.94 -13.19
C PHE A 989 50.06 -82.48 -13.68
N LYS A 990 49.63 -81.46 -12.90
CA LYS A 990 49.27 -81.25 -11.48
C LYS A 990 48.50 -79.90 -11.43
N LEU A 991 47.37 -79.74 -10.72
CA LEU A 991 47.25 -79.31 -9.30
C LEU A 991 47.95 -77.95 -9.03
N ASN A 992 47.35 -76.90 -8.45
CA ASN A 992 46.43 -76.76 -7.31
C ASN A 992 45.74 -75.37 -7.39
N ARG A 993 44.46 -75.14 -7.05
CA ARG A 993 43.67 -75.40 -5.83
C ARG A 993 43.85 -74.32 -4.75
N TYR A 994 42.71 -73.95 -4.13
CA TYR A 994 42.48 -73.30 -2.82
C TYR A 994 42.07 -71.80 -2.85
N ILE A 995 41.12 -71.29 -2.06
CA ILE A 995 40.00 -71.82 -1.25
C ILE A 995 39.25 -70.60 -0.66
N SER A 996 38.01 -70.87 -0.25
CA SER A 996 37.09 -70.20 0.68
C SER A 996 37.44 -68.92 1.48
N ASN A 997 36.32 -68.27 1.83
CA ASN A 997 35.91 -67.77 3.14
C ASN A 997 35.95 -66.25 3.44
N LYS A 998 34.73 -65.78 3.76
CA LYS A 998 34.34 -64.95 4.91
C LYS A 998 34.34 -63.41 4.79
N SER A 999 33.15 -62.91 5.13
CA SER A 999 32.84 -61.82 6.08
C SER A 999 32.98 -60.36 5.67
N PHE A 1000 31.86 -59.66 5.91
CA PHE A 1000 31.70 -58.31 6.49
C PHE A 1000 32.35 -57.11 5.77
N GLU A 1001 31.46 -56.30 5.19
CA GLU A 1001 31.17 -54.91 5.58
C GLU A 1001 32.38 -53.98 5.89
N ILE A 1002 32.51 -52.88 5.11
CA ILE A 1002 32.51 -51.48 5.56
C ILE A 1002 33.29 -50.54 4.59
N SER A 1003 32.56 -49.49 4.18
CA SER A 1003 32.93 -48.10 3.84
C SER A 1003 33.96 -47.72 2.75
N PHE A 1004 33.40 -47.00 1.78
CA PHE A 1004 33.77 -45.65 1.28
C PHE A 1004 35.18 -45.37 0.73
N GLY A 1005 35.14 -44.79 -0.49
CA GLY A 1005 35.80 -43.51 -0.74
C GLY A 1005 37.03 -43.59 -1.63
N LEU A 1006 36.83 -43.36 -2.93
CA LEU A 1006 37.87 -42.78 -3.80
C LEU A 1006 37.43 -41.37 -4.18
N GLU A 1007 38.13 -40.39 -3.63
CA GLU A 1007 38.43 -39.08 -4.23
C GLU A 1007 39.82 -38.75 -3.70
N LYS A 1008 40.78 -38.16 -4.42
CA LYS A 1008 40.82 -37.42 -5.68
C LYS A 1008 42.31 -37.27 -6.01
N ASP A 1009 42.62 -37.23 -7.30
CA ASP A 1009 43.67 -36.44 -7.96
C ASP A 1009 43.47 -36.77 -9.45
N GLY A 1010 43.09 -35.90 -10.39
CA GLY A 1010 42.89 -34.45 -10.45
C GLY A 1010 43.05 -34.05 -11.93
N ASN A 1011 42.17 -33.16 -12.42
CA ASN A 1011 42.18 -32.46 -13.73
C ASN A 1011 41.78 -33.31 -14.96
N VAL A 1012 40.85 -32.94 -15.84
CA VAL A 1012 40.26 -31.65 -16.28
C VAL A 1012 38.78 -31.84 -16.55
#